data_AF-A0A3Q9IN14-F1
#
_entry.id   AF-A0A3Q9IN14-F1
#
_cell.length_a   1.000
_cell.length_b   1.000
_cell.length_c   1.000
_cell.angle_alpha   90.00
_cell.angle_beta   90.00
_cell.angle_gamma   90.00
#
_symmetry.space_group_name_H-M   'P 1'
#
loop_
_entity.id
_entity.type
_entity.pdbx_description
1 polymer ?
#
loop_
_entity_poly.entity_id
_entity_poly.type
_entity_poly.pdbx_seq_one_letter_code
_entity_poly.pdbx_strand_id
1 'polypeptide(L)'
;MRKVFLLVVSLVVALTACQKEEAPFAPDGANTQTITISIPQGMQSRAVGTYANAADYGKAVEINRCILQVYREGVAYGDPMVVEVQTSENKKTATFNLRLVAQQKYDFVFWADCATETNNGTFSDLHYNTSDLTNITVIGDYVGNNDEFDAFFFCKTDYTVTESFAETSWVLRRPFGQLNVKTNDMTAIPDNTLKPTKVKVALTALPTSFNAKTGTVGEQTANVEYEAKVINQANGELTVDYIWAPVEEAALVNFSMKFYNNETLICENNDFKNIPVRRNYKTNVSGNLLTKQGTINVTIDPDFEQPDIEQEIVEVATVADVTEAIKNGATTIIVKEAPTSDAAIEIPHTLTEEQAAKELSISLPTTNQQVTIQYTTEQTGAAPKTVNITAPNTNNLVIELPQSTVTLNGANYNEVSATTADNTLIIPEDVTIETLIVKKGNVEIYGTVNKITLEEGAGIVKTYAVGDAETLKKAAELVANRQCAKIVLTADIDLKGSTDNLWTPINAENNVFIEFDGGNHTISNLYVNNIDPQKGDVPGYQYGGLFYVLQSTIKDLTIEVANVTCLRGGVLVGRMDCGTLENCHVKNTTVTSIQKVAGLVGFVSSSAKDVTIRNCSVDQCKLNTPNTDGIYQAGGLIGYLQSFDRNVLIEGNSVSGISFQKVYAPADSVKDKLYDLEQCYSHAFIGTIANYSADADAYNTYTIELRNNKVAEQITDIPTLDGRTDDYIGWWAGYYGPTGKAFTPKVVVDGVAKDCWVYVKYVYKQLTNGKDITIYQNCDLTQCSETKGTINIPSGTTLTVGYTYKDNKGNEVKVSPTLTVGQIANIDEINITGPGSIVDENGNTLYPRN
;
A
#
# COMPACT_ATOMS: atom_id res chain seq x y z
N MET A 1 61.40 38.95 9.92
CA MET A 1 61.99 37.79 10.64
C MET A 1 61.12 36.56 10.35
N ARG A 2 61.74 35.35 10.21
CA ARG A 2 61.21 33.96 10.07
C ARG A 2 59.67 33.73 10.23
N LYS A 3 58.93 32.88 9.48
CA LYS A 3 59.06 31.93 8.32
C LYS A 3 57.60 31.75 7.75
N VAL A 4 57.26 31.78 6.45
CA VAL A 4 57.36 30.73 5.37
C VAL A 4 56.53 29.45 5.69
N PHE A 5 55.60 28.91 4.86
CA PHE A 5 55.49 28.78 3.38
C PHE A 5 54.02 28.67 2.88
N LEU A 6 53.68 29.14 1.66
CA LEU A 6 52.69 28.55 0.72
C LEU A 6 52.73 29.28 -0.65
N LEU A 7 52.37 28.62 -1.76
CA LEU A 7 52.44 29.17 -3.14
C LEU A 7 51.23 28.71 -4.00
N VAL A 8 50.86 29.52 -4.99
CA VAL A 8 49.51 29.60 -5.60
C VAL A 8 49.35 28.80 -6.91
N VAL A 9 48.11 28.41 -7.23
CA VAL A 9 47.66 27.62 -8.40
C VAL A 9 46.81 28.47 -9.36
N SER A 10 46.98 28.29 -10.68
CA SER A 10 46.05 28.63 -11.79
C SER A 10 46.66 28.22 -13.17
N LEU A 11 45.94 27.89 -14.26
CA LEU A 11 44.55 27.44 -14.50
C LEU A 11 44.41 26.93 -15.99
N VAL A 12 43.76 25.77 -16.23
CA VAL A 12 43.00 25.31 -17.46
C VAL A 12 43.70 25.41 -18.86
N VAL A 13 44.08 24.33 -19.58
CA VAL A 13 43.36 23.19 -20.24
C VAL A 13 42.94 23.44 -21.71
N ALA A 14 43.40 22.54 -22.62
CA ALA A 14 42.68 21.99 -23.78
C ALA A 14 43.34 20.66 -24.23
N LEU A 15 42.56 19.68 -24.68
CA LEU A 15 42.99 18.30 -24.95
C LEU A 15 42.92 17.93 -26.45
N THR A 16 43.87 17.13 -26.92
CA THR A 16 43.70 16.19 -28.05
C THR A 16 44.50 14.93 -27.76
N ALA A 17 43.85 13.77 -27.76
CA ALA A 17 44.49 12.49 -27.48
C ALA A 17 45.16 11.91 -28.74
N CYS A 18 46.40 11.43 -28.60
CA CYS A 18 47.06 10.60 -29.60
C CYS A 18 47.05 9.14 -29.17
N GLN A 19 46.85 8.25 -30.14
CA GLN A 19 47.10 6.82 -29.98
C GLN A 19 48.57 6.57 -29.63
N LYS A 20 48.83 5.49 -28.89
CA LYS A 20 50.16 4.88 -28.82
C LYS A 20 50.03 3.36 -28.79
N GLU A 21 50.42 2.72 -29.88
CA GLU A 21 50.75 1.31 -29.86
C GLU A 21 52.03 1.13 -29.02
N GLU A 22 52.03 0.18 -28.08
CA GLU A 22 53.26 -0.34 -27.48
C GLU A 22 53.29 -1.86 -27.60
N ALA A 23 54.23 -2.35 -28.38
CA ALA A 23 54.67 -3.75 -28.40
C ALA A 23 56.00 -3.88 -27.62
N PRO A 24 56.49 -5.10 -27.38
CA PRO A 24 56.12 -5.92 -26.24
C PRO A 24 57.18 -5.85 -25.12
N PHE A 25 56.77 -5.73 -23.86
CA PHE A 25 57.69 -5.73 -22.72
C PHE A 25 57.90 -7.13 -22.11
N ALA A 26 59.17 -7.54 -22.08
CA ALA A 26 59.79 -8.51 -21.18
C ALA A 26 61.25 -8.04 -20.99
N PRO A 27 61.89 -8.17 -19.81
CA PRO A 27 61.98 -9.46 -19.09
C PRO A 27 61.84 -9.39 -17.54
N ASP A 28 61.88 -10.59 -16.94
CA ASP A 28 62.18 -10.94 -15.53
C ASP A 28 61.38 -10.26 -14.40
N GLY A 29 60.37 -10.99 -13.90
CA GLY A 29 59.65 -10.67 -12.66
C GLY A 29 58.15 -11.00 -12.65
N ALA A 30 57.57 -11.31 -13.81
CA ALA A 30 56.15 -11.67 -13.91
C ALA A 30 55.89 -13.04 -13.28
N ASN A 31 55.21 -13.06 -12.13
CA ASN A 31 54.66 -14.29 -11.58
C ASN A 31 53.67 -14.90 -12.59
N THR A 32 53.82 -16.19 -12.88
CA THR A 32 52.86 -16.94 -13.70
C THR A 32 51.83 -17.58 -12.79
N GLN A 33 50.54 -17.33 -13.03
CA GLN A 33 49.46 -18.01 -12.33
C GLN A 33 48.71 -18.92 -13.28
N THR A 34 48.45 -20.16 -12.87
CA THR A 34 47.57 -21.08 -13.58
C THR A 34 46.40 -21.43 -12.66
N ILE A 35 45.17 -21.32 -13.17
CA ILE A 35 43.95 -21.71 -12.45
C ILE A 35 43.25 -22.78 -13.27
N THR A 36 43.14 -23.98 -12.72
CA THR A 36 42.36 -25.08 -13.30
C THR A 36 41.12 -25.31 -12.45
N ILE A 37 39.98 -24.84 -12.91
CA ILE A 37 38.70 -24.98 -12.23
C ILE A 37 38.02 -26.28 -12.63
N SER A 38 37.36 -26.92 -11.65
CA SER A 38 36.60 -28.15 -11.84
C SER A 38 35.11 -27.85 -12.01
N ILE A 39 34.45 -28.49 -12.96
CA ILE A 39 33.01 -28.40 -13.19
C ILE A 39 32.39 -29.76 -12.81
N PRO A 40 31.41 -29.81 -11.88
CA PRO A 40 30.75 -31.06 -11.49
C PRO A 40 30.11 -31.81 -12.67
N GLN A 41 30.10 -33.14 -12.62
CA GLN A 41 29.43 -34.02 -13.57
C GLN A 41 28.82 -35.21 -12.84
N GLY A 42 27.75 -35.79 -13.40
CA GLY A 42 27.31 -37.15 -13.04
C GLY A 42 27.72 -38.18 -14.10
N MET A 43 27.61 -39.48 -13.79
CA MET A 43 28.01 -40.58 -14.68
C MET A 43 27.50 -40.40 -16.12
N GLN A 44 28.43 -40.40 -17.09
CA GLN A 44 28.12 -40.19 -18.50
C GLN A 44 27.46 -41.40 -19.15
N SER A 45 26.40 -41.18 -19.94
CA SER A 45 26.21 -41.81 -21.26
C SER A 45 24.87 -41.44 -21.91
N ARG A 46 24.88 -40.52 -22.87
CA ARG A 46 23.98 -40.50 -24.04
C ARG A 46 24.43 -39.45 -25.06
N ALA A 47 24.00 -39.63 -26.31
CA ALA A 47 24.24 -38.67 -27.39
C ALA A 47 23.34 -37.44 -27.24
N VAL A 48 23.82 -36.30 -27.75
CA VAL A 48 23.15 -34.99 -27.78
C VAL A 48 21.67 -35.10 -28.17
N GLY A 49 20.79 -34.45 -27.41
CA GLY A 49 19.40 -34.18 -27.80
C GLY A 49 18.36 -35.29 -27.57
N THR A 50 18.64 -36.39 -26.87
CA THR A 50 17.59 -37.36 -26.44
C THR A 50 17.81 -37.93 -25.03
N TYR A 51 17.40 -37.15 -24.03
CA TYR A 51 17.23 -37.59 -22.64
C TYR A 51 16.16 -38.70 -22.57
N ALA A 52 16.45 -39.79 -21.85
CA ALA A 52 15.47 -40.85 -21.64
C ALA A 52 14.62 -40.63 -20.40
N ASN A 53 15.13 -39.89 -19.41
CA ASN A 53 14.44 -39.60 -18.16
C ASN A 53 14.86 -38.21 -17.64
N ALA A 54 14.03 -37.58 -16.80
CA ALA A 54 14.33 -36.30 -16.16
C ALA A 54 15.64 -36.34 -15.34
N ALA A 55 15.95 -37.48 -14.70
CA ALA A 55 17.18 -37.69 -13.94
C ALA A 55 18.48 -37.67 -14.79
N ASP A 56 18.38 -37.63 -16.12
CA ASP A 56 19.54 -37.49 -17.01
C ASP A 56 19.94 -36.01 -17.26
N TYR A 57 19.05 -35.04 -16.98
CA TYR A 57 19.34 -33.61 -17.09
C TYR A 57 20.33 -33.15 -16.01
N GLY A 58 21.21 -32.22 -16.37
CA GLY A 58 22.19 -31.60 -15.47
C GLY A 58 23.36 -32.53 -15.13
N LYS A 59 23.64 -33.50 -16.00
CA LYS A 59 24.92 -34.26 -16.00
C LYS A 59 26.04 -33.49 -16.72
N ALA A 60 25.84 -32.19 -16.97
CA ALA A 60 26.79 -31.26 -17.56
C ALA A 60 27.39 -31.76 -18.88
N VAL A 61 26.58 -32.38 -19.75
CA VAL A 61 27.04 -32.93 -21.03
C VAL A 61 27.47 -31.80 -21.98
N GLU A 62 26.75 -30.67 -21.97
CA GLU A 62 26.81 -29.66 -23.03
C GLU A 62 27.63 -28.39 -22.67
N ILE A 63 28.06 -28.26 -21.41
CA ILE A 63 28.98 -27.19 -20.97
C ILE A 63 30.31 -27.29 -21.73
N ASN A 64 30.59 -26.36 -22.64
CA ASN A 64 31.76 -26.39 -23.52
C ASN A 64 32.68 -25.16 -23.36
N ARG A 65 32.23 -24.12 -22.65
CA ARG A 65 32.93 -22.86 -22.43
C ARG A 65 33.12 -22.56 -20.95
N CYS A 66 34.21 -21.90 -20.61
CA CYS A 66 34.36 -21.19 -19.35
C CYS A 66 34.98 -19.80 -19.56
N ILE A 67 34.46 -18.81 -18.85
CA ILE A 67 34.84 -17.40 -18.88
C ILE A 67 35.43 -17.04 -17.51
N LEU A 68 36.49 -16.22 -17.51
CA LEU A 68 37.06 -15.58 -16.31
C LEU A 68 37.12 -14.06 -16.54
N GLN A 69 36.47 -13.29 -15.67
CA GLN A 69 36.78 -11.88 -15.46
C GLN A 69 37.55 -11.69 -14.15
N VAL A 70 38.72 -11.07 -14.24
CA VAL A 70 39.49 -10.64 -13.06
C VAL A 70 39.06 -9.22 -12.67
N TYR A 71 38.93 -8.94 -11.38
CA TYR A 71 38.75 -7.58 -10.86
C TYR A 71 39.90 -7.22 -9.92
N ARG A 72 40.23 -5.93 -9.84
CA ARG A 72 41.15 -5.35 -8.85
C ARG A 72 40.52 -4.07 -8.32
N GLU A 73 40.49 -3.88 -7.00
CA GLU A 73 39.86 -2.71 -6.36
C GLU A 73 38.42 -2.44 -6.83
N GLY A 74 37.67 -3.52 -7.10
CA GLY A 74 36.28 -3.46 -7.56
C GLY A 74 36.08 -3.30 -9.08
N VAL A 75 37.09 -2.83 -9.83
CA VAL A 75 37.01 -2.61 -11.29
C VAL A 75 37.59 -3.78 -12.09
N ALA A 76 37.10 -3.98 -13.32
CA ALA A 76 37.60 -5.02 -14.22
C ALA A 76 39.10 -4.81 -14.54
N TYR A 77 39.87 -5.90 -14.44
CA TYR A 77 41.33 -5.90 -14.61
C TYR A 77 41.71 -6.73 -15.83
N GLY A 78 41.75 -6.08 -16.99
CA GLY A 78 41.93 -6.72 -18.29
C GLY A 78 40.63 -7.26 -18.88
N ASP A 79 40.69 -7.67 -20.14
CA ASP A 79 39.55 -8.23 -20.88
C ASP A 79 39.17 -9.63 -20.33
N PRO A 80 37.90 -10.06 -20.46
CA PRO A 80 37.48 -11.41 -20.10
C PRO A 80 38.28 -12.47 -20.85
N MET A 81 38.77 -13.48 -20.14
CA MET A 81 39.38 -14.66 -20.74
C MET A 81 38.31 -15.71 -21.01
N VAL A 82 38.29 -16.29 -22.21
CA VAL A 82 37.40 -17.40 -22.57
C VAL A 82 38.24 -18.61 -22.96
N VAL A 83 37.91 -19.78 -22.42
CA VAL A 83 38.59 -21.06 -22.71
C VAL A 83 37.60 -22.18 -22.95
N GLU A 84 38.01 -23.16 -23.76
CA GLU A 84 37.30 -24.42 -23.96
C GLU A 84 37.34 -25.29 -22.69
N VAL A 85 36.20 -25.90 -22.35
CA VAL A 85 36.09 -26.87 -21.26
C VAL A 85 36.59 -28.24 -21.73
N GLN A 86 37.74 -28.64 -21.22
CA GLN A 86 38.34 -29.95 -21.48
C GLN A 86 37.56 -31.03 -20.74
N THR A 87 37.17 -32.08 -21.47
CA THR A 87 36.43 -33.23 -20.93
C THR A 87 37.33 -34.46 -20.86
N SER A 88 37.35 -35.11 -19.70
CA SER A 88 37.99 -36.40 -19.45
C SER A 88 36.97 -37.37 -18.85
N GLU A 89 37.28 -38.68 -18.80
CA GLU A 89 36.29 -39.76 -18.56
C GLU A 89 35.34 -39.55 -17.36
N ASN A 90 35.75 -38.81 -16.32
CA ASN A 90 34.90 -38.45 -15.17
C ASN A 90 35.11 -37.00 -14.68
N LYS A 91 35.57 -36.07 -15.54
CA LYS A 91 35.82 -34.68 -15.11
C LYS A 91 35.81 -33.68 -16.27
N LYS A 92 35.09 -32.57 -16.09
CA LYS A 92 35.24 -31.34 -16.88
C LYS A 92 36.11 -30.32 -16.16
N THR A 93 37.04 -29.69 -16.89
CA THR A 93 37.96 -28.67 -16.36
C THR A 93 38.22 -27.55 -17.36
N ALA A 94 38.38 -26.33 -16.85
CA ALA A 94 38.83 -25.18 -17.62
C ALA A 94 40.15 -24.65 -17.02
N THR A 95 41.15 -24.38 -17.86
CA THR A 95 42.49 -23.95 -17.42
C THR A 95 42.84 -22.57 -17.96
N PHE A 96 43.06 -21.62 -17.05
CA PHE A 96 43.41 -20.23 -17.34
C PHE A 96 44.88 -19.98 -17.00
N ASN A 97 45.59 -19.24 -17.86
CA ASN A 97 46.98 -18.84 -17.63
C ASN A 97 47.08 -17.31 -17.57
N LEU A 98 47.47 -16.79 -16.43
CA LEU A 98 47.40 -15.38 -16.04
C LEU A 98 48.78 -14.80 -15.75
N ARG A 99 48.86 -13.46 -15.77
CA ARG A 99 50.03 -12.68 -15.34
C ARG A 99 49.57 -11.51 -14.47
N LEU A 100 49.64 -11.71 -13.16
CA LEU A 100 49.17 -10.78 -12.14
C LEU A 100 50.34 -10.13 -11.40
N VAL A 101 50.12 -8.91 -10.91
CA VAL A 101 51.11 -8.17 -10.13
C VAL A 101 51.15 -8.73 -8.71
N ALA A 102 52.35 -8.98 -8.20
CA ALA A 102 52.55 -9.48 -6.84
C ALA A 102 52.13 -8.46 -5.76
N GLN A 103 51.80 -8.97 -4.58
CA GLN A 103 51.34 -8.18 -3.42
C GLN A 103 50.11 -7.32 -3.72
N GLN A 104 49.19 -7.87 -4.52
CA GLN A 104 47.90 -7.27 -4.86
C GLN A 104 46.76 -8.24 -4.57
N LYS A 105 45.57 -7.70 -4.33
CA LYS A 105 44.32 -8.46 -4.17
C LYS A 105 43.51 -8.43 -5.45
N TYR A 106 42.92 -9.57 -5.80
CA TYR A 106 42.06 -9.72 -6.97
C TYR A 106 40.79 -10.50 -6.62
N ASP A 107 39.70 -10.19 -7.31
CA ASP A 107 38.54 -11.09 -7.39
C ASP A 107 38.61 -11.86 -8.71
N PHE A 108 38.38 -13.17 -8.66
CA PHE A 108 38.28 -14.04 -9.84
C PHE A 108 36.84 -14.50 -10.01
N VAL A 109 36.14 -13.99 -11.02
CA VAL A 109 34.74 -14.31 -11.31
C VAL A 109 34.68 -15.21 -12.52
N PHE A 110 34.10 -16.40 -12.34
CA PHE A 110 34.01 -17.44 -13.35
C PHE A 110 32.57 -17.76 -13.71
N TRP A 111 32.34 -18.05 -14.99
CA TRP A 111 31.08 -18.54 -15.54
C TRP A 111 31.36 -19.66 -16.55
N ALA A 112 30.60 -20.74 -16.54
CA ALA A 112 30.73 -21.84 -17.49
C ALA A 112 29.35 -22.31 -17.94
N ASP A 113 29.16 -22.39 -19.25
CA ASP A 113 27.86 -22.60 -19.90
C ASP A 113 27.99 -23.37 -21.22
N CYS A 114 26.85 -23.65 -21.84
CA CYS A 114 26.78 -24.06 -23.25
C CYS A 114 26.88 -22.83 -24.15
N ALA A 115 27.77 -22.87 -25.14
CA ALA A 115 28.06 -21.77 -26.04
C ALA A 115 28.23 -22.24 -27.50
N THR A 116 28.06 -21.33 -28.46
CA THR A 116 28.30 -21.64 -29.88
C THR A 116 29.79 -21.52 -30.19
N GLU A 117 30.44 -22.61 -30.60
CA GLU A 117 31.77 -22.52 -31.19
C GLU A 117 31.68 -21.88 -32.59
N THR A 118 32.47 -20.84 -32.83
CA THR A 118 32.42 -20.03 -34.05
C THR A 118 33.58 -20.30 -34.99
N ASN A 119 34.81 -20.42 -34.48
CA ASN A 119 36.01 -20.84 -35.23
C ASN A 119 37.12 -21.33 -34.27
N ASN A 120 37.58 -22.58 -34.40
CA ASN A 120 38.82 -23.09 -33.75
C ASN A 120 38.99 -22.66 -32.27
N GLY A 121 38.00 -22.93 -31.43
CA GLY A 121 38.02 -22.60 -30.00
C GLY A 121 37.63 -21.16 -29.62
N THR A 122 37.11 -20.34 -30.55
CA THR A 122 36.39 -19.10 -30.20
C THR A 122 34.91 -19.36 -29.99
N PHE A 123 34.34 -18.83 -28.91
CA PHE A 123 32.94 -19.07 -28.54
C PHE A 123 32.13 -17.77 -28.49
N SER A 124 30.87 -17.84 -28.92
CA SER A 124 29.85 -16.79 -28.70
C SER A 124 28.74 -17.30 -27.81
N ASP A 125 28.07 -16.38 -27.11
CA ASP A 125 26.91 -16.66 -26.28
C ASP A 125 25.82 -17.42 -27.04
N LEU A 126 25.15 -18.35 -26.34
CA LEU A 126 24.00 -19.12 -26.85
C LEU A 126 22.74 -18.75 -26.06
N HIS A 127 22.67 -19.14 -24.78
CA HIS A 127 21.49 -18.91 -23.92
C HIS A 127 21.63 -17.75 -22.94
N TYR A 128 22.86 -17.37 -22.58
CA TYR A 128 23.15 -16.34 -21.59
C TYR A 128 23.98 -15.20 -22.17
N ASN A 129 23.56 -13.96 -21.92
CA ASN A 129 24.35 -12.77 -22.22
C ASN A 129 25.43 -12.65 -21.14
N THR A 130 26.68 -12.88 -21.53
CA THR A 130 27.84 -12.90 -20.62
C THR A 130 28.73 -11.67 -20.75
N SER A 131 28.28 -10.61 -21.46
CA SER A 131 29.05 -9.37 -21.62
C SER A 131 29.38 -8.66 -20.30
N ASP A 132 28.61 -8.92 -19.24
CA ASP A 132 28.86 -8.48 -17.87
C ASP A 132 28.56 -9.63 -16.89
N LEU A 133 29.59 -10.22 -16.29
CA LEU A 133 29.44 -11.30 -15.30
C LEU A 133 28.81 -10.83 -13.97
N THR A 134 28.59 -9.52 -13.78
CA THR A 134 27.83 -8.98 -12.65
C THR A 134 26.32 -8.84 -12.93
N ASN A 135 25.89 -9.02 -14.19
CA ASN A 135 24.48 -8.99 -14.58
C ASN A 135 24.22 -9.89 -15.81
N ILE A 136 24.30 -11.20 -15.60
CA ILE A 136 24.07 -12.22 -16.62
C ILE A 136 22.55 -12.40 -16.80
N THR A 137 22.06 -12.33 -18.04
CA THR A 137 20.63 -12.48 -18.39
C THR A 137 20.43 -13.61 -19.41
N VAL A 138 19.21 -14.13 -19.55
CA VAL A 138 18.85 -15.00 -20.68
C VAL A 138 18.82 -14.18 -21.98
N ILE A 139 19.17 -14.80 -23.11
CA ILE A 139 19.06 -14.25 -24.46
C ILE A 139 17.72 -14.69 -25.07
N GLY A 140 16.88 -13.73 -25.43
CA GLY A 140 15.54 -14.01 -25.96
C GLY A 140 14.60 -14.57 -24.89
N ASP A 141 13.67 -15.42 -25.32
CA ASP A 141 12.72 -16.09 -24.42
C ASP A 141 13.35 -17.36 -23.83
N TYR A 142 13.15 -17.61 -22.53
CA TYR A 142 13.58 -18.85 -21.90
C TYR A 142 12.80 -20.04 -22.46
N VAL A 143 13.53 -21.07 -22.92
CA VAL A 143 12.96 -22.31 -23.45
C VAL A 143 13.28 -23.44 -22.48
N GLY A 144 12.31 -23.77 -21.62
CA GLY A 144 12.44 -24.86 -20.66
C GLY A 144 12.51 -26.24 -21.30
N ASN A 145 12.79 -27.25 -20.49
CA ASN A 145 13.07 -28.62 -20.92
C ASN A 145 14.30 -28.77 -21.85
N ASN A 146 15.27 -27.86 -21.72
CA ASN A 146 16.54 -27.86 -22.45
C ASN A 146 17.72 -27.85 -21.46
N ASP A 147 18.67 -28.77 -21.64
CA ASP A 147 19.84 -28.94 -20.75
C ASP A 147 20.98 -27.97 -21.08
N GLU A 148 20.96 -27.35 -22.26
CA GLU A 148 21.89 -26.29 -22.66
C GLU A 148 21.79 -25.03 -21.78
N PHE A 149 20.68 -24.86 -21.04
CA PHE A 149 20.50 -23.82 -20.01
C PHE A 149 21.21 -24.16 -18.68
N ASP A 150 21.76 -25.36 -18.51
CA ASP A 150 22.61 -25.62 -17.35
C ASP A 150 23.87 -24.73 -17.40
N ALA A 151 24.29 -24.21 -16.24
CA ALA A 151 25.45 -23.34 -16.13
C ALA A 151 26.01 -23.37 -14.72
N PHE A 152 27.26 -22.92 -14.60
CA PHE A 152 28.02 -22.97 -13.37
C PHE A 152 28.80 -21.66 -13.18
N PHE A 153 28.97 -21.23 -11.93
CA PHE A 153 29.73 -20.05 -11.58
C PHE A 153 30.63 -20.31 -10.37
N PHE A 154 31.63 -19.46 -10.18
CA PHE A 154 32.43 -19.38 -8.96
C PHE A 154 33.00 -17.97 -8.82
N CYS A 155 33.04 -17.43 -7.61
CA CYS A 155 33.79 -16.21 -7.32
C CYS A 155 34.78 -16.47 -6.19
N LYS A 156 36.05 -16.15 -6.41
CA LYS A 156 37.04 -16.02 -5.34
C LYS A 156 37.36 -14.54 -5.16
N THR A 157 36.81 -13.93 -4.11
CA THR A 157 37.12 -12.54 -3.74
C THR A 157 38.40 -12.43 -2.93
N ASP A 158 38.96 -11.21 -2.90
CA ASP A 158 40.04 -10.79 -1.98
C ASP A 158 41.34 -11.63 -2.04
N TYR A 159 41.55 -12.38 -3.13
CA TYR A 159 42.67 -13.31 -3.24
C TYR A 159 43.99 -12.54 -3.38
N THR A 160 44.88 -12.72 -2.41
CA THR A 160 46.17 -12.03 -2.35
C THR A 160 47.22 -12.81 -3.14
N VAL A 161 47.69 -12.27 -4.25
CA VAL A 161 48.72 -12.88 -5.10
C VAL A 161 50.10 -12.51 -4.58
N THR A 162 50.72 -13.38 -3.79
CA THR A 162 52.07 -13.16 -3.25
C THR A 162 53.18 -13.57 -4.21
N GLU A 163 53.01 -14.69 -4.90
CA GLU A 163 53.98 -15.30 -5.82
C GLU A 163 53.30 -16.01 -7.02
N SER A 164 54.05 -16.83 -7.76
CA SER A 164 53.50 -17.71 -8.80
C SER A 164 52.75 -18.88 -8.16
N PHE A 165 51.59 -19.26 -8.71
CA PHE A 165 50.80 -20.38 -8.16
C PHE A 165 50.11 -21.22 -9.24
N ALA A 166 49.81 -22.46 -8.90
CA ALA A 166 48.95 -23.35 -9.67
C ALA A 166 47.79 -23.78 -8.76
N GLU A 167 46.59 -23.27 -9.04
CA GLU A 167 45.37 -23.54 -8.27
C GLU A 167 44.53 -24.57 -9.00
N THR A 168 44.08 -25.61 -8.28
CA THR A 168 43.29 -26.72 -8.82
C THR A 168 42.13 -27.16 -7.93
N SER A 169 41.96 -26.50 -6.77
CA SER A 169 40.97 -26.87 -5.75
C SER A 169 39.61 -26.21 -5.94
N TRP A 170 39.52 -25.18 -6.77
CA TRP A 170 38.28 -24.44 -7.00
C TRP A 170 37.33 -25.27 -7.87
N VAL A 171 36.05 -25.26 -7.49
CA VAL A 171 34.99 -26.03 -8.14
C VAL A 171 33.78 -25.12 -8.31
N LEU A 172 33.23 -25.04 -9.51
CA LEU A 172 32.05 -24.20 -9.76
C LEU A 172 30.78 -24.85 -9.16
N ARG A 173 29.74 -24.03 -9.02
CA ARG A 173 28.41 -24.40 -8.51
C ARG A 173 27.35 -23.83 -9.45
N ARG A 174 26.15 -24.42 -9.49
CA ARG A 174 25.04 -23.86 -10.27
C ARG A 174 24.57 -22.55 -9.67
N PRO A 175 24.10 -21.57 -10.47
CA PRO A 175 23.35 -20.41 -10.01
C PRO A 175 21.84 -20.73 -9.86
N PHE A 176 21.41 -21.92 -10.29
CA PHE A 176 20.02 -22.36 -10.36
C PHE A 176 19.65 -23.42 -9.33
N GLY A 177 18.36 -23.56 -9.05
CA GLY A 177 17.75 -24.85 -8.70
C GLY A 177 17.13 -25.50 -9.93
N GLN A 178 17.08 -26.83 -9.98
CA GLN A 178 16.42 -27.59 -11.05
C GLN A 178 15.01 -28.00 -10.60
N LEU A 179 13.99 -27.66 -11.39
CA LEU A 179 12.59 -28.02 -11.15
C LEU A 179 12.18 -29.16 -12.09
N ASN A 180 11.86 -30.33 -11.54
CA ASN A 180 11.48 -31.53 -12.29
C ASN A 180 9.99 -31.81 -12.08
N VAL A 181 9.21 -31.98 -13.15
CA VAL A 181 7.76 -32.23 -13.03
C VAL A 181 7.38 -33.61 -13.58
N LYS A 182 6.59 -34.37 -12.82
CA LYS A 182 6.16 -35.73 -13.13
C LYS A 182 4.68 -35.96 -12.82
N THR A 183 4.00 -36.78 -13.63
CA THR A 183 2.67 -37.29 -13.32
C THR A 183 2.67 -38.78 -13.01
N ASN A 184 1.92 -39.19 -12.00
CA ASN A 184 1.85 -40.55 -11.48
C ASN A 184 0.65 -41.35 -12.03
N ASP A 185 -0.33 -40.66 -12.64
CA ASP A 185 -1.56 -41.23 -13.21
C ASP A 185 -1.44 -41.61 -14.69
N MET A 186 -0.27 -41.46 -15.31
CA MET A 186 -0.04 -41.75 -16.73
C MET A 186 -0.44 -43.17 -17.16
N THR A 187 -0.23 -44.16 -16.29
CA THR A 187 -0.60 -45.57 -16.53
C THR A 187 -2.09 -45.84 -16.26
N ALA A 188 -2.77 -44.97 -15.51
CA ALA A 188 -4.20 -45.04 -15.23
C ALA A 188 -5.07 -44.50 -16.39
N ILE A 189 -4.46 -43.89 -17.42
CA ILE A 189 -5.15 -43.45 -18.63
C ILE A 189 -5.15 -44.60 -19.67
N PRO A 190 -6.31 -45.27 -19.91
CA PRO A 190 -6.38 -46.37 -20.87
C PRO A 190 -6.41 -45.89 -22.33
N ASP A 191 -6.95 -44.70 -22.59
CA ASP A 191 -7.05 -44.14 -23.94
C ASP A 191 -5.76 -43.39 -24.30
N ASN A 192 -5.03 -43.88 -25.29
CA ASN A 192 -3.78 -43.25 -25.74
C ASN A 192 -3.98 -41.87 -26.38
N THR A 193 -5.21 -41.50 -26.79
CA THR A 193 -5.50 -40.14 -27.29
C THR A 193 -5.53 -39.10 -26.16
N LEU A 194 -5.69 -39.53 -24.91
CA LEU A 194 -5.68 -38.68 -23.72
C LEU A 194 -4.31 -38.64 -23.00
N LYS A 195 -3.27 -39.25 -23.55
CA LYS A 195 -1.90 -39.16 -23.01
C LYS A 195 -1.17 -37.96 -23.61
N PRO A 196 -0.54 -37.09 -22.82
CA PRO A 196 0.15 -35.93 -23.34
C PRO A 196 1.43 -36.32 -24.07
N THR A 197 1.63 -35.73 -25.24
CA THR A 197 2.89 -35.77 -26.01
C THR A 197 3.64 -34.44 -25.91
N LYS A 198 2.92 -33.36 -25.59
CA LYS A 198 3.42 -31.99 -25.45
C LYS A 198 2.79 -31.35 -24.21
N VAL A 199 3.51 -30.46 -23.57
CA VAL A 199 2.98 -29.57 -22.53
C VAL A 199 3.26 -28.12 -22.89
N LYS A 200 2.47 -27.23 -22.30
CA LYS A 200 2.73 -25.79 -22.24
C LYS A 200 2.85 -25.40 -20.77
N VAL A 201 3.95 -24.78 -20.38
CA VAL A 201 4.26 -24.39 -19.01
C VAL A 201 4.27 -22.87 -18.93
N ALA A 202 3.63 -22.31 -17.91
CA ALA A 202 3.73 -20.88 -17.58
C ALA A 202 4.20 -20.73 -16.13
N LEU A 203 5.39 -20.16 -15.96
CA LEU A 203 6.06 -19.84 -14.70
C LEU A 203 5.89 -18.34 -14.42
N THR A 204 5.63 -17.96 -13.17
CA THR A 204 5.40 -16.54 -12.82
C THR A 204 6.48 -15.99 -11.90
N ALA A 205 6.81 -14.70 -12.07
CA ALA A 205 7.75 -13.95 -11.24
C ALA A 205 9.15 -14.63 -11.11
N LEU A 206 9.64 -15.25 -12.18
CA LEU A 206 11.02 -15.74 -12.21
C LEU A 206 11.98 -14.55 -12.26
N PRO A 207 13.12 -14.58 -11.55
CA PRO A 207 14.18 -13.58 -11.70
C PRO A 207 14.63 -13.42 -13.16
N THR A 208 15.15 -12.25 -13.53
CA THR A 208 15.62 -11.98 -14.90
C THR A 208 17.14 -11.91 -15.06
N SER A 209 17.91 -11.88 -13.96
CA SER A 209 19.37 -11.83 -14.01
C SER A 209 20.08 -12.46 -12.82
N PHE A 210 21.39 -12.67 -12.97
CA PHE A 210 22.28 -13.23 -11.95
C PHE A 210 23.63 -12.52 -11.92
N ASN A 211 24.13 -12.24 -10.72
CA ASN A 211 25.45 -11.65 -10.50
C ASN A 211 26.43 -12.74 -10.05
N ALA A 212 27.33 -13.16 -10.95
CA ALA A 212 28.31 -14.21 -10.64
C ALA A 212 29.43 -13.74 -9.69
N LYS A 213 29.63 -12.42 -9.51
CA LYS A 213 30.63 -11.88 -8.59
C LYS A 213 30.17 -11.96 -7.14
N THR A 214 28.91 -11.62 -6.86
CA THR A 214 28.31 -11.70 -5.52
C THR A 214 27.63 -13.04 -5.26
N GLY A 215 27.29 -13.78 -6.31
CA GLY A 215 26.43 -14.96 -6.22
C GLY A 215 24.99 -14.61 -5.87
N THR A 216 24.48 -13.42 -6.23
CA THR A 216 23.12 -13.00 -5.94
C THR A 216 22.22 -13.04 -7.17
N VAL A 217 20.94 -13.31 -6.94
CA VAL A 217 19.87 -13.24 -7.94
C VAL A 217 19.43 -11.78 -8.08
N GLY A 218 19.03 -11.36 -9.29
CA GLY A 218 18.51 -10.00 -9.53
C GLY A 218 17.10 -9.79 -8.97
N GLU A 219 16.79 -8.56 -8.55
CA GLU A 219 15.49 -8.18 -7.95
C GLU A 219 14.34 -8.13 -8.98
N GLN A 220 14.66 -7.87 -10.25
CA GLN A 220 13.65 -7.82 -11.32
C GLN A 220 13.19 -9.22 -11.70
N THR A 221 11.87 -9.39 -11.80
CA THR A 221 11.22 -10.64 -12.19
C THR A 221 10.38 -10.50 -13.47
N ALA A 222 10.11 -11.63 -14.13
CA ALA A 222 9.27 -11.74 -15.31
C ALA A 222 8.46 -13.05 -15.30
N ASN A 223 7.37 -13.07 -16.05
CA ASN A 223 6.63 -14.30 -16.35
C ASN A 223 7.23 -14.96 -17.60
N VAL A 224 7.29 -16.28 -17.59
CA VAL A 224 7.92 -17.11 -18.64
C VAL A 224 6.92 -18.15 -19.10
N GLU A 225 6.76 -18.32 -20.41
CA GLU A 225 5.83 -19.29 -20.99
C GLU A 225 6.51 -20.04 -22.15
N TYR A 226 6.49 -21.38 -22.13
CA TYR A 226 7.11 -22.20 -23.17
C TYR A 226 6.27 -23.45 -23.49
N GLU A 227 6.49 -24.04 -24.67
CA GLU A 227 5.95 -25.35 -25.04
C GLU A 227 7.08 -26.37 -25.23
N ALA A 228 6.91 -27.59 -24.69
CA ALA A 228 7.90 -28.65 -24.78
C ALA A 228 7.26 -30.03 -25.00
N LYS A 229 8.00 -30.94 -25.62
CA LYS A 229 7.62 -32.37 -25.65
C LYS A 229 7.79 -32.98 -24.25
N VAL A 230 6.93 -33.91 -23.90
CA VAL A 230 7.04 -34.70 -22.66
C VAL A 230 8.32 -35.54 -22.70
N ILE A 231 9.17 -35.45 -21.66
CA ILE A 231 10.48 -36.15 -21.59
C ILE A 231 10.31 -37.67 -21.74
N ASN A 232 9.49 -38.27 -20.88
CA ASN A 232 9.23 -39.71 -20.90
C ASN A 232 7.76 -40.00 -20.59
N GLN A 233 6.97 -40.15 -21.64
CA GLN A 233 5.55 -40.48 -21.52
C GLN A 233 5.31 -41.85 -20.87
N ALA A 234 6.24 -42.82 -20.92
CA ALA A 234 6.02 -44.12 -20.28
C ALA A 234 6.18 -44.03 -18.75
N ASN A 235 7.14 -43.23 -18.27
CA ASN A 235 7.43 -43.02 -16.85
C ASN A 235 6.66 -41.84 -16.23
N GLY A 236 5.91 -41.09 -17.04
CA GLY A 236 5.14 -39.91 -16.63
C GLY A 236 5.96 -38.65 -16.40
N GLU A 237 7.21 -38.60 -16.86
CA GLU A 237 8.12 -37.48 -16.63
C GLU A 237 7.90 -36.40 -17.71
N LEU A 238 7.61 -35.17 -17.28
CA LEU A 238 7.02 -34.13 -18.12
C LEU A 238 8.07 -33.11 -18.58
N THR A 239 8.68 -32.38 -17.64
CA THR A 239 9.61 -31.26 -17.91
C THR A 239 10.70 -31.17 -16.84
N VAL A 240 11.79 -30.48 -17.21
CA VAL A 240 12.88 -30.02 -16.35
C VAL A 240 13.13 -28.54 -16.62
N ASP A 241 13.31 -27.73 -15.58
CA ASP A 241 13.56 -26.29 -15.68
C ASP A 241 14.75 -25.85 -14.81
N TYR A 242 15.52 -24.87 -15.29
CA TYR A 242 16.65 -24.25 -14.58
C TYR A 242 16.30 -22.83 -14.15
N ILE A 243 16.04 -22.63 -12.85
CA ILE A 243 15.52 -21.36 -12.32
C ILE A 243 16.56 -20.74 -11.38
N TRP A 244 16.92 -19.47 -11.60
CA TRP A 244 17.84 -18.74 -10.73
C TRP A 244 17.31 -18.72 -9.29
N ALA A 245 18.13 -19.15 -8.35
CA ALA A 245 17.69 -19.37 -6.97
C ALA A 245 18.69 -18.79 -5.95
N PRO A 246 18.22 -18.36 -4.75
CA PRO A 246 19.11 -18.05 -3.63
C PRO A 246 19.74 -19.32 -3.03
N VAL A 247 20.73 -19.12 -2.16
CA VAL A 247 21.36 -20.22 -1.40
C VAL A 247 20.73 -20.37 -0.02
N GLU A 248 20.48 -19.26 0.68
CA GLU A 248 20.03 -19.28 2.08
C GLU A 248 18.55 -19.66 2.20
N GLU A 249 17.70 -19.08 1.34
CA GLU A 249 16.25 -19.31 1.30
C GLU A 249 15.84 -19.90 -0.08
N ALA A 250 14.80 -20.73 -0.10
CA ALA A 250 14.23 -21.22 -1.35
C ALA A 250 13.36 -20.15 -2.02
N ALA A 251 13.56 -19.90 -3.31
CA ALA A 251 12.62 -19.07 -4.09
C ALA A 251 11.32 -19.84 -4.29
N LEU A 252 10.19 -19.23 -3.94
CA LEU A 252 8.87 -19.82 -4.13
C LEU A 252 8.41 -19.59 -5.58
N VAL A 253 8.38 -20.68 -6.36
CA VAL A 253 7.97 -20.66 -7.76
C VAL A 253 6.51 -21.07 -7.89
N ASN A 254 5.74 -20.27 -8.61
CA ASN A 254 4.38 -20.58 -9.02
C ASN A 254 4.37 -20.96 -10.51
N PHE A 255 3.67 -22.02 -10.88
CA PHE A 255 3.49 -22.37 -12.30
C PHE A 255 2.13 -22.98 -12.62
N SER A 256 1.87 -23.14 -13.92
CA SER A 256 0.71 -23.86 -14.46
C SER A 256 1.13 -24.68 -15.67
N MET A 257 0.40 -25.75 -15.95
CA MET A 257 0.64 -26.65 -17.07
C MET A 257 -0.63 -26.93 -17.86
N LYS A 258 -0.52 -26.89 -19.18
CA LYS A 258 -1.54 -27.38 -20.11
C LYS A 258 -0.99 -28.59 -20.86
N PHE A 259 -1.79 -29.65 -20.96
CA PHE A 259 -1.38 -30.96 -21.46
C PHE A 259 -2.01 -31.22 -22.82
N TYR A 260 -1.19 -31.56 -23.82
CA TYR A 260 -1.63 -31.72 -25.21
C TYR A 260 -1.26 -33.09 -25.79
N ASN A 261 -2.18 -33.69 -26.53
CA ASN A 261 -1.87 -34.77 -27.48
C ASN A 261 -1.77 -34.15 -28.87
N ASN A 262 -0.55 -34.11 -29.43
CA ASN A 262 -0.19 -33.30 -30.60
C ASN A 262 -0.56 -31.82 -30.39
N GLU A 263 -1.61 -31.33 -31.04
CA GLU A 263 -2.13 -29.95 -30.93
C GLU A 263 -3.42 -29.86 -30.10
N THR A 264 -4.03 -31.00 -29.75
CA THR A 264 -5.29 -31.05 -29.01
C THR A 264 -5.04 -30.94 -27.51
N LEU A 265 -5.63 -29.94 -26.86
CA LEU A 265 -5.64 -29.81 -25.40
C LEU A 265 -6.42 -30.97 -24.77
N ILE A 266 -5.79 -31.71 -23.86
CA ILE A 266 -6.39 -32.78 -23.06
C ILE A 266 -6.98 -32.18 -21.78
N CYS A 267 -6.14 -31.48 -21.00
CA CYS A 267 -6.48 -30.90 -19.72
C CYS A 267 -5.48 -29.80 -19.31
N GLU A 268 -5.77 -29.11 -18.22
CA GLU A 268 -4.89 -28.10 -17.61
C GLU A 268 -4.92 -28.20 -16.08
N ASN A 269 -3.82 -27.82 -15.45
CA ASN A 269 -3.60 -27.81 -14.01
C ASN A 269 -2.82 -26.55 -13.61
N ASN A 270 -3.39 -25.78 -12.67
CA ASN A 270 -2.88 -24.47 -12.26
C ASN A 270 -2.50 -24.43 -10.76
N ASP A 271 -2.52 -25.59 -10.09
CA ASP A 271 -2.46 -25.71 -8.62
C ASP A 271 -1.01 -25.79 -8.08
N PHE A 272 -0.01 -25.53 -8.93
CA PHE A 272 1.40 -25.53 -8.54
C PHE A 272 1.77 -24.15 -7.94
N LYS A 273 1.54 -24.01 -6.64
CA LYS A 273 1.84 -22.80 -5.86
C LYS A 273 2.93 -23.04 -4.84
N ASN A 274 3.71 -21.98 -4.57
CA ASN A 274 4.76 -21.91 -3.55
C ASN A 274 5.75 -23.07 -3.62
N ILE A 275 6.16 -23.47 -4.83
CA ILE A 275 7.09 -24.59 -5.04
C ILE A 275 8.51 -24.11 -4.70
N PRO A 276 9.14 -24.63 -3.64
CA PRO A 276 10.46 -24.17 -3.21
C PRO A 276 11.55 -24.60 -4.20
N VAL A 277 12.26 -23.65 -4.80
CA VAL A 277 13.41 -23.90 -5.68
C VAL A 277 14.65 -23.23 -5.09
N ARG A 278 15.70 -24.02 -4.87
CA ARG A 278 16.91 -23.61 -4.13
C ARG A 278 18.18 -23.94 -4.92
N ARG A 279 19.21 -23.10 -4.80
CA ARG A 279 20.42 -23.22 -5.61
C ARG A 279 21.20 -24.51 -5.34
N ASN A 280 21.52 -25.24 -6.40
CA ASN A 280 22.11 -26.60 -6.40
C ASN A 280 21.19 -27.74 -5.91
N TYR A 281 19.89 -27.52 -5.75
CA TYR A 281 18.93 -28.58 -5.41
C TYR A 281 18.10 -29.02 -6.61
N LYS A 282 17.52 -30.23 -6.53
CA LYS A 282 16.48 -30.71 -7.45
C LYS A 282 15.14 -30.73 -6.73
N THR A 283 14.22 -29.87 -7.14
CA THR A 283 12.84 -29.88 -6.65
C THR A 283 12.01 -30.77 -7.57
N ASN A 284 11.58 -31.92 -7.07
CA ASN A 284 10.73 -32.85 -7.82
C ASN A 284 9.26 -32.64 -7.42
N VAL A 285 8.44 -32.20 -8.37
CA VAL A 285 6.99 -32.06 -8.23
C VAL A 285 6.32 -33.26 -8.89
N SER A 286 5.54 -34.02 -8.12
CA SER A 286 4.82 -35.19 -8.65
C SER A 286 3.38 -35.29 -8.13
N GLY A 287 2.47 -35.81 -8.94
CA GLY A 287 1.06 -35.98 -8.54
C GLY A 287 0.22 -36.63 -9.62
N ASN A 288 -1.09 -36.70 -9.43
CA ASN A 288 -2.04 -37.15 -10.47
C ASN A 288 -2.47 -35.95 -11.33
N LEU A 289 -1.55 -35.45 -12.15
CA LEU A 289 -1.67 -34.14 -12.78
C LEU A 289 -2.64 -34.11 -13.96
N LEU A 290 -3.01 -35.28 -14.51
CA LEU A 290 -3.84 -35.40 -15.72
C LEU A 290 -5.32 -35.66 -15.41
N THR A 291 -5.60 -36.36 -14.32
CA THR A 291 -6.95 -36.86 -13.95
C THR A 291 -7.72 -35.97 -12.96
N LYS A 292 -7.13 -34.86 -12.49
CA LYS A 292 -7.66 -33.97 -11.45
C LYS A 292 -8.05 -34.68 -10.13
N GLN A 293 -7.44 -35.82 -9.83
CA GLN A 293 -7.68 -36.60 -8.62
C GLN A 293 -6.37 -37.00 -7.93
N GLY A 294 -5.75 -36.05 -7.21
CA GLY A 294 -4.65 -36.38 -6.29
C GLY A 294 -3.91 -35.17 -5.74
N THR A 295 -3.35 -35.34 -4.54
CA THR A 295 -2.43 -34.40 -3.90
C THR A 295 -1.15 -34.23 -4.73
N ILE A 296 -0.61 -33.02 -4.78
CA ILE A 296 0.73 -32.75 -5.31
C ILE A 296 1.74 -33.03 -4.20
N ASN A 297 2.67 -33.93 -4.46
CA ASN A 297 3.83 -34.21 -3.61
C ASN A 297 5.04 -33.45 -4.15
N VAL A 298 5.67 -32.66 -3.29
CA VAL A 298 6.95 -31.98 -3.59
C VAL A 298 8.03 -32.61 -2.75
N THR A 299 9.07 -33.15 -3.38
CA THR A 299 10.28 -33.60 -2.68
C THR A 299 11.48 -32.79 -3.17
N ILE A 300 12.27 -32.26 -2.24
CA ILE A 300 13.53 -31.60 -2.57
C ILE A 300 14.64 -32.63 -2.38
N ASP A 301 15.24 -33.05 -3.48
CA ASP A 301 16.38 -33.95 -3.46
C ASP A 301 17.68 -33.13 -3.37
N PRO A 302 18.44 -33.26 -2.27
CA PRO A 302 19.76 -32.67 -2.14
C PRO A 302 20.77 -33.47 -3.00
N ASP A 303 20.61 -33.52 -4.33
CA ASP A 303 21.65 -34.17 -5.17
C ASP A 303 21.91 -33.57 -6.56
N PHE A 304 23.08 -32.92 -6.62
CA PHE A 304 23.90 -32.68 -7.81
C PHE A 304 25.39 -33.01 -7.50
N GLU A 305 25.59 -34.00 -6.61
CA GLU A 305 26.82 -34.58 -6.04
C GLU A 305 27.42 -33.98 -4.74
N GLN A 306 26.73 -33.02 -4.08
CA GLN A 306 26.88 -32.57 -2.66
C GLN A 306 28.28 -32.10 -2.15
N PRO A 307 28.44 -31.39 -1.00
CA PRO A 307 27.52 -30.54 -0.20
C PRO A 307 27.88 -29.01 -0.24
N ASP A 308 27.27 -28.04 0.48
CA ASP A 308 25.96 -27.94 1.18
C ASP A 308 25.57 -26.45 1.40
N ILE A 309 24.32 -26.19 1.87
CA ILE A 309 23.96 -25.33 3.02
C ILE A 309 22.69 -25.95 3.65
N GLU A 310 22.72 -26.37 4.91
CA GLU A 310 21.58 -27.02 5.56
C GLU A 310 20.33 -26.10 5.66
N GLN A 311 19.26 -26.46 4.95
CA GLN A 311 17.89 -26.33 5.46
C GLN A 311 17.38 -27.76 5.62
N GLU A 312 17.26 -28.22 6.86
CA GLU A 312 16.78 -29.56 7.16
C GLU A 312 15.26 -29.61 6.97
N ILE A 313 14.82 -30.07 5.79
CA ILE A 313 13.42 -30.46 5.58
C ILE A 313 13.25 -31.83 6.18
N VAL A 314 12.58 -31.89 7.33
CA VAL A 314 12.33 -33.16 8.04
C VAL A 314 10.98 -33.71 7.63
N GLU A 315 11.01 -34.76 6.81
CA GLU A 315 9.81 -35.56 6.53
C GLU A 315 9.51 -36.49 7.69
N VAL A 316 8.34 -36.32 8.33
CA VAL A 316 7.86 -37.22 9.37
C VAL A 316 6.72 -38.11 8.85
N ALA A 317 6.53 -39.28 9.45
CA ALA A 317 5.45 -40.18 9.06
C ALA A 317 4.09 -39.59 9.48
N THR A 318 3.96 -39.26 10.77
CA THR A 318 2.70 -38.85 11.38
C THR A 318 2.80 -37.51 12.11
N VAL A 319 1.64 -36.92 12.42
CA VAL A 319 1.52 -35.70 13.25
C VAL A 319 2.17 -35.81 14.63
N ALA A 320 2.26 -37.02 15.20
CA ALA A 320 2.87 -37.25 16.52
C ALA A 320 4.40 -37.11 16.52
N ASP A 321 5.03 -37.28 15.37
CA ASP A 321 6.49 -37.22 15.20
C ASP A 321 7.01 -35.78 15.08
N VAL A 322 6.12 -34.82 14.75
CA VAL A 322 6.45 -33.40 14.53
C VAL A 322 7.11 -32.76 15.75
N THR A 323 6.61 -33.04 16.95
CA THR A 323 7.14 -32.50 18.22
C THR A 323 8.61 -32.85 18.42
N GLU A 324 9.02 -34.07 18.05
CA GLU A 324 10.39 -34.54 18.24
C GLU A 324 11.31 -34.02 17.12
N ALA A 325 10.81 -33.88 15.89
CA ALA A 325 11.53 -33.20 14.81
C ALA A 325 11.91 -31.76 15.20
N ILE A 326 10.96 -30.98 15.76
CA ILE A 326 11.22 -29.59 16.17
C ILE A 326 12.26 -29.52 17.30
N LYS A 327 12.21 -30.42 18.30
CA LYS A 327 13.23 -30.48 19.37
C LYS A 327 14.63 -30.76 18.83
N ASN A 328 14.73 -31.60 17.79
CA ASN A 328 16.01 -31.94 17.15
C ASN A 328 16.55 -30.84 16.23
N GLY A 329 15.79 -29.75 16.01
CA GLY A 329 16.24 -28.57 15.27
C GLY A 329 15.51 -28.31 13.95
N ALA A 330 14.56 -29.16 13.57
CA ALA A 330 13.80 -29.01 12.33
C ALA A 330 13.01 -27.70 12.31
N THR A 331 13.18 -26.92 11.25
CA THR A 331 12.43 -25.67 11.00
C THR A 331 11.43 -25.81 9.87
N THR A 332 11.58 -26.80 8.98
CA THR A 332 10.61 -27.14 7.93
C THR A 332 10.23 -28.60 8.06
N ILE A 333 8.97 -28.89 8.39
CA ILE A 333 8.46 -30.24 8.63
C ILE A 333 7.35 -30.56 7.63
N ILE A 334 7.44 -31.73 7.00
CA ILE A 334 6.40 -32.28 6.12
C ILE A 334 5.87 -33.56 6.75
N VAL A 335 4.58 -33.61 7.08
CA VAL A 335 3.91 -34.83 7.53
C VAL A 335 3.45 -35.61 6.29
N LYS A 336 3.75 -36.92 6.24
CA LYS A 336 3.40 -37.77 5.08
C LYS A 336 2.01 -38.39 5.16
N GLU A 337 1.56 -38.78 6.35
CA GLU A 337 0.28 -39.46 6.54
C GLU A 337 -0.80 -38.50 7.08
N ALA A 338 -1.96 -38.48 6.43
CA ALA A 338 -3.11 -37.72 6.89
C ALA A 338 -3.68 -38.32 8.18
N PRO A 339 -3.97 -37.51 9.22
CA PRO A 339 -4.59 -38.03 10.44
C PRO A 339 -5.98 -38.60 10.11
N THR A 340 -6.25 -39.79 10.63
CA THR A 340 -7.48 -40.58 10.38
C THR A 340 -8.54 -40.41 11.49
N SER A 341 -8.18 -39.70 12.55
CA SER A 341 -9.04 -39.18 13.61
C SER A 341 -8.61 -37.74 13.93
N ASP A 342 -9.36 -37.03 14.76
CA ASP A 342 -8.90 -35.77 15.35
C ASP A 342 -7.50 -35.93 15.98
N ALA A 343 -6.64 -34.94 15.78
CA ALA A 343 -5.23 -35.01 16.14
C ALA A 343 -4.69 -33.69 16.72
N ALA A 344 -3.62 -33.79 17.51
CA ALA A 344 -2.89 -32.64 18.04
C ALA A 344 -1.42 -32.67 17.60
N ILE A 345 -0.88 -31.50 17.28
CA ILE A 345 0.54 -31.24 17.04
C ILE A 345 1.02 -30.34 18.18
N GLU A 346 1.95 -30.85 18.99
CA GLU A 346 2.51 -30.08 20.10
C GLU A 346 3.83 -29.42 19.69
N ILE A 347 3.82 -28.10 19.52
CA ILE A 347 5.02 -27.30 19.27
C ILE A 347 5.77 -27.11 20.60
N PRO A 348 7.05 -27.49 20.72
CA PRO A 348 7.82 -27.31 21.95
C PRO A 348 7.88 -25.85 22.42
N HIS A 349 7.52 -25.62 23.69
CA HIS A 349 7.77 -24.37 24.43
C HIS A 349 8.96 -24.53 25.40
N THR A 350 9.95 -25.31 24.96
CA THR A 350 11.19 -25.64 25.66
C THR A 350 12.43 -25.28 24.83
N LEU A 351 12.25 -24.54 23.73
CA LEU A 351 13.32 -24.18 22.80
C LEU A 351 14.27 -23.15 23.40
N THR A 352 15.48 -23.08 22.85
CA THR A 352 16.38 -21.94 23.08
C THR A 352 15.89 -20.70 22.33
N GLU A 353 16.29 -19.50 22.77
CA GLU A 353 15.99 -18.24 22.06
C GLU A 353 16.45 -18.24 20.59
N GLU A 354 17.56 -18.92 20.28
CA GLU A 354 18.09 -19.04 18.92
C GLU A 354 17.19 -19.92 18.04
N GLN A 355 16.72 -21.07 18.57
CA GLN A 355 15.76 -21.92 17.87
C GLN A 355 14.40 -21.22 17.71
N ALA A 356 13.92 -20.57 18.76
CA ALA A 356 12.64 -19.85 18.77
C ALA A 356 12.62 -18.58 17.87
N ALA A 357 13.80 -18.05 17.52
CA ALA A 357 13.94 -16.95 16.57
C ALA A 357 13.88 -17.39 15.09
N LYS A 358 14.01 -18.69 14.80
CA LYS A 358 13.83 -19.23 13.44
C LYS A 358 12.35 -19.38 13.12
N GLU A 359 12.00 -19.20 11.86
CA GLU A 359 10.65 -19.47 11.37
C GLU A 359 10.38 -20.97 11.33
N LEU A 360 9.20 -21.38 11.80
CA LEU A 360 8.78 -22.78 11.83
C LEU A 360 7.67 -23.01 10.80
N SER A 361 7.92 -23.88 9.82
CA SER A 361 6.94 -24.26 8.79
C SER A 361 6.50 -25.71 8.97
N ILE A 362 5.20 -25.94 9.10
CA ILE A 362 4.59 -27.26 9.26
C ILE A 362 3.62 -27.49 8.10
N SER A 363 3.85 -28.53 7.30
CA SER A 363 2.98 -28.93 6.19
C SER A 363 2.28 -30.26 6.46
N LEU A 364 0.97 -30.27 6.29
CA LEU A 364 0.08 -31.41 6.45
C LEU A 364 -0.51 -31.82 5.10
N PRO A 365 -0.76 -33.12 4.87
CA PRO A 365 -1.56 -33.58 3.75
C PRO A 365 -3.05 -33.35 4.04
N THR A 366 -3.88 -33.32 2.99
CA THR A 366 -5.34 -33.11 3.12
C THR A 366 -5.99 -34.12 4.07
N THR A 367 -6.74 -33.63 5.05
CA THR A 367 -7.51 -34.43 6.02
C THR A 367 -8.85 -33.76 6.33
N ASN A 368 -9.91 -34.54 6.49
CA ASN A 368 -11.23 -34.04 6.92
C ASN A 368 -11.45 -34.13 8.44
N GLN A 369 -10.39 -34.35 9.23
CA GLN A 369 -10.45 -34.40 10.70
C GLN A 369 -10.20 -33.01 11.31
N GLN A 370 -10.38 -32.87 12.62
CA GLN A 370 -9.86 -31.71 13.35
C GLN A 370 -8.35 -31.84 13.56
N VAL A 371 -7.61 -30.75 13.37
CA VAL A 371 -6.21 -30.64 13.76
C VAL A 371 -6.06 -29.50 14.76
N THR A 372 -5.54 -29.81 15.95
CA THR A 372 -5.14 -28.81 16.95
C THR A 372 -3.64 -28.60 16.89
N ILE A 373 -3.17 -27.36 16.77
CA ILE A 373 -1.77 -26.98 16.82
C ILE A 373 -1.58 -26.12 18.06
N GLN A 374 -0.90 -26.67 19.07
CA GLN A 374 -0.80 -26.10 20.42
C GLN A 374 0.64 -26.14 20.92
N TYR A 375 0.98 -25.35 21.94
CA TYR A 375 2.24 -25.55 22.64
C TYR A 375 2.23 -26.79 23.53
N THR A 376 3.41 -27.37 23.77
CA THR A 376 3.61 -28.37 24.83
C THR A 376 3.16 -27.83 26.20
N THR A 377 2.67 -28.73 27.05
CA THR A 377 2.31 -28.40 28.44
C THR A 377 3.50 -27.95 29.29
N GLU A 378 4.71 -28.42 28.95
CA GLU A 378 5.95 -27.87 29.50
C GLU A 378 6.29 -26.53 28.81
N GLN A 379 6.43 -25.48 29.61
CA GLN A 379 6.70 -24.10 29.19
C GLN A 379 7.91 -23.54 29.97
N THR A 380 9.06 -24.20 29.79
CA THR A 380 10.32 -23.92 30.52
C THR A 380 11.35 -23.15 29.70
N GLY A 381 11.12 -22.99 28.40
CA GLY A 381 12.00 -22.26 27.47
C GLY A 381 11.26 -21.22 26.64
N ALA A 382 11.74 -20.96 25.43
CA ALA A 382 11.10 -20.08 24.46
C ALA A 382 10.15 -20.84 23.52
N ALA A 383 9.20 -20.13 22.92
CA ALA A 383 8.29 -20.61 21.88
C ALA A 383 8.60 -19.93 20.53
N PRO A 384 8.38 -20.59 19.37
CA PRO A 384 8.62 -20.01 18.05
C PRO A 384 7.89 -18.67 17.85
N LYS A 385 8.60 -17.66 17.34
CA LYS A 385 8.04 -16.31 17.12
C LYS A 385 7.13 -16.23 15.88
N THR A 386 7.40 -17.07 14.86
CA THR A 386 6.63 -17.16 13.61
C THR A 386 6.38 -18.62 13.28
N VAL A 387 5.13 -18.97 12.95
CA VAL A 387 4.73 -20.32 12.53
C VAL A 387 3.89 -20.27 11.26
N ASN A 388 4.35 -20.94 10.21
CA ASN A 388 3.59 -21.16 8.98
C ASN A 388 2.89 -22.52 9.03
N ILE A 389 1.60 -22.56 8.73
CA ILE A 389 0.77 -23.77 8.80
C ILE A 389 0.17 -24.04 7.41
N THR A 390 0.70 -25.03 6.70
CA THR A 390 0.12 -25.52 5.45
C THR A 390 -0.81 -26.68 5.74
N ALA A 391 -2.12 -26.48 5.64
CA ALA A 391 -3.11 -27.49 6.05
C ALA A 391 -4.34 -27.53 5.12
N PRO A 392 -4.19 -28.04 3.88
CA PRO A 392 -5.21 -27.93 2.84
C PRO A 392 -6.46 -28.76 3.16
N ASN A 393 -7.59 -28.07 3.37
CA ASN A 393 -8.94 -28.64 3.55
C ASN A 393 -9.22 -29.37 4.88
N THR A 394 -8.72 -28.87 6.02
CA THR A 394 -9.12 -29.36 7.36
C THR A 394 -10.58 -29.06 7.69
N ASN A 395 -11.26 -29.96 8.41
CA ASN A 395 -12.64 -29.69 8.86
C ASN A 395 -12.69 -28.68 10.02
N ASN A 396 -11.69 -28.70 10.90
CA ASN A 396 -11.48 -27.64 11.89
C ASN A 396 -9.97 -27.54 12.18
N LEU A 397 -9.40 -26.34 12.05
CA LEU A 397 -8.03 -26.04 12.46
C LEU A 397 -8.06 -25.19 13.74
N VAL A 398 -7.66 -25.79 14.86
CA VAL A 398 -7.57 -25.11 16.16
C VAL A 398 -6.12 -24.70 16.40
N ILE A 399 -5.86 -23.42 16.65
CA ILE A 399 -4.53 -22.85 16.83
C ILE A 399 -4.44 -22.28 18.24
N GLU A 400 -3.56 -22.82 19.07
CA GLU A 400 -3.34 -22.42 20.47
C GLU A 400 -1.87 -22.04 20.68
N LEU A 401 -1.46 -20.97 19.98
CA LEU A 401 -0.09 -20.44 19.94
C LEU A 401 -0.03 -18.99 20.45
N PRO A 402 -0.38 -18.72 21.74
CA PRO A 402 -0.57 -17.37 22.29
C PRO A 402 0.67 -16.46 22.33
N GLN A 403 1.81 -16.90 21.79
CA GLN A 403 3.10 -16.19 21.69
C GLN A 403 3.69 -16.18 20.26
N SER A 404 3.03 -16.81 19.27
CA SER A 404 3.46 -16.80 17.86
C SER A 404 2.62 -15.84 17.01
N THR A 405 3.26 -15.25 16.01
CA THR A 405 2.63 -14.84 14.75
C THR A 405 2.34 -16.11 13.95
N VAL A 406 1.18 -16.21 13.29
CA VAL A 406 0.81 -17.44 12.56
C VAL A 406 0.33 -17.10 11.16
N THR A 407 0.92 -17.71 10.13
CA THR A 407 0.50 -17.56 8.73
C THR A 407 -0.13 -18.85 8.24
N LEU A 408 -1.34 -18.79 7.69
CA LEU A 408 -1.98 -19.93 7.04
C LEU A 408 -1.53 -20.08 5.59
N ASN A 409 -1.41 -21.31 5.12
CA ASN A 409 -1.11 -21.63 3.72
C ASN A 409 -2.00 -22.79 3.23
N GLY A 410 -2.47 -22.71 1.99
CA GLY A 410 -3.31 -23.74 1.39
C GLY A 410 -4.77 -23.29 1.22
N ALA A 411 -5.42 -23.84 0.20
CA ALA A 411 -6.54 -23.16 -0.46
C ALA A 411 -7.82 -22.97 0.39
N ASN A 412 -8.24 -23.97 1.19
CA ASN A 412 -9.54 -23.92 1.88
C ASN A 412 -9.50 -24.46 3.30
N TYR A 413 -10.33 -23.87 4.16
CA TYR A 413 -10.61 -24.27 5.54
C TYR A 413 -12.11 -24.16 5.84
N ASN A 414 -12.70 -25.17 6.49
CA ASN A 414 -14.10 -25.10 6.95
C ASN A 414 -14.23 -24.20 8.19
N GLU A 415 -13.49 -24.52 9.26
CA GLU A 415 -13.42 -23.71 10.47
C GLU A 415 -11.96 -23.49 10.89
N VAL A 416 -11.64 -22.27 11.33
CA VAL A 416 -10.37 -21.93 11.98
C VAL A 416 -10.65 -21.23 13.30
N SER A 417 -10.16 -21.79 14.40
CA SER A 417 -10.28 -21.24 15.76
C SER A 417 -8.90 -20.85 16.30
N ALA A 418 -8.59 -19.56 16.41
CA ALA A 418 -7.23 -19.10 16.70
C ALA A 418 -7.06 -18.29 18.00
N THR A 419 -6.08 -18.73 18.79
CA THR A 419 -5.47 -18.03 19.93
C THR A 419 -4.01 -17.75 19.55
N THR A 420 -3.69 -16.51 19.19
CA THR A 420 -2.35 -16.09 18.76
C THR A 420 -1.73 -15.06 19.72
N ALA A 421 -0.52 -14.59 19.43
CA ALA A 421 0.04 -13.42 20.10
C ALA A 421 -0.74 -12.13 19.78
N ASP A 422 -0.30 -11.00 20.34
CA ASP A 422 -0.73 -9.68 19.84
C ASP A 422 -0.19 -9.43 18.41
N ASN A 423 0.85 -10.19 18.05
CA ASN A 423 1.32 -10.42 16.68
C ASN A 423 0.47 -11.51 16.01
N THR A 424 0.27 -11.36 14.72
CA THR A 424 -1.05 -11.58 14.12
C THR A 424 -1.26 -12.96 13.50
N LEU A 425 -2.51 -13.44 13.46
CA LEU A 425 -2.94 -14.46 12.50
C LEU A 425 -3.04 -13.82 11.11
N ILE A 426 -2.27 -14.30 10.15
CA ILE A 426 -2.25 -13.82 8.76
C ILE A 426 -2.97 -14.85 7.89
N ILE A 427 -3.92 -14.37 7.10
CA ILE A 427 -4.71 -15.15 6.12
C ILE A 427 -4.37 -14.58 4.73
N PRO A 428 -3.41 -15.18 3.99
CA PRO A 428 -3.00 -14.74 2.66
C PRO A 428 -4.10 -14.79 1.59
N GLU A 429 -3.86 -14.13 0.46
CA GLU A 429 -4.79 -13.93 -0.66
C GLU A 429 -5.39 -15.23 -1.22
N ASP A 430 -4.61 -16.32 -1.22
CA ASP A 430 -4.98 -17.63 -1.76
C ASP A 430 -5.73 -18.54 -0.76
N VAL A 431 -5.96 -18.06 0.47
CA VAL A 431 -6.64 -18.80 1.53
C VAL A 431 -8.13 -18.44 1.60
N THR A 432 -8.99 -19.45 1.58
CA THR A 432 -10.44 -19.32 1.82
C THR A 432 -10.83 -19.98 3.15
N ILE A 433 -11.60 -19.29 3.99
CA ILE A 433 -12.11 -19.81 5.27
C ILE A 433 -13.63 -19.60 5.33
N GLU A 434 -14.40 -20.66 5.56
CA GLU A 434 -15.85 -20.54 5.73
C GLU A 434 -16.21 -19.87 7.08
N THR A 435 -15.66 -20.36 8.20
CA THR A 435 -15.81 -19.73 9.53
C THR A 435 -14.48 -19.49 10.23
N LEU A 436 -14.17 -18.23 10.51
CA LEU A 436 -13.05 -17.80 11.35
C LEU A 436 -13.55 -17.40 12.75
N ILE A 437 -12.91 -17.94 13.78
CA ILE A 437 -13.11 -17.60 15.19
C ILE A 437 -11.77 -17.15 15.77
N VAL A 438 -11.65 -15.86 16.09
CA VAL A 438 -10.48 -15.32 16.79
C VAL A 438 -10.81 -15.26 18.29
N LYS A 439 -10.02 -15.95 19.10
CA LYS A 439 -10.16 -16.04 20.57
C LYS A 439 -9.19 -15.12 21.30
N LYS A 440 -8.00 -14.97 20.74
CA LYS A 440 -6.95 -14.06 21.22
C LYS A 440 -6.06 -13.63 20.07
N GLY A 441 -5.57 -12.40 20.15
CA GLY A 441 -4.65 -11.83 19.18
C GLY A 441 -5.37 -11.07 18.08
N ASN A 442 -4.59 -10.46 17.20
CA ASN A 442 -5.10 -9.69 16.06
C ASN A 442 -5.12 -10.57 14.80
N VAL A 443 -5.93 -10.21 13.80
CA VAL A 443 -5.97 -10.90 12.49
C VAL A 443 -5.71 -9.93 11.34
N GLU A 444 -5.00 -10.38 10.31
CA GLU A 444 -4.86 -9.74 9.00
C GLU A 444 -5.45 -10.65 7.93
N ILE A 445 -6.37 -10.10 7.15
CA ILE A 445 -7.18 -10.84 6.19
C ILE A 445 -6.90 -10.29 4.80
N TYR A 446 -6.14 -11.05 4.00
CA TYR A 446 -5.90 -10.79 2.58
C TYR A 446 -6.71 -11.76 1.70
N GLY A 447 -6.97 -12.97 2.19
CA GLY A 447 -7.83 -13.98 1.57
C GLY A 447 -9.34 -13.82 1.84
N THR A 448 -10.10 -14.85 1.47
CA THR A 448 -11.58 -14.84 1.58
C THR A 448 -12.03 -15.43 2.92
N VAL A 449 -12.85 -14.70 3.68
CA VAL A 449 -13.44 -15.21 4.93
C VAL A 449 -14.95 -14.97 4.96
N ASN A 450 -15.75 -16.04 4.89
CA ASN A 450 -17.20 -15.92 4.74
C ASN A 450 -17.88 -15.42 6.02
N LYS A 451 -17.46 -15.94 7.18
CA LYS A 451 -17.92 -15.53 8.52
C LYS A 451 -16.75 -15.27 9.46
N ILE A 452 -16.74 -14.10 10.11
CA ILE A 452 -15.76 -13.72 11.12
C ILE A 452 -16.45 -13.61 12.49
N THR A 453 -15.86 -14.21 13.52
CA THR A 453 -16.28 -14.10 14.92
C THR A 453 -15.06 -13.68 15.75
N LEU A 454 -15.18 -12.59 16.52
CA LEU A 454 -14.18 -12.17 17.49
C LEU A 454 -14.76 -12.41 18.89
N GLU A 455 -14.17 -13.31 19.67
CA GLU A 455 -14.63 -13.66 21.02
C GLU A 455 -14.10 -12.70 22.10
N GLU A 456 -14.56 -12.87 23.35
CA GLU A 456 -14.05 -12.13 24.50
C GLU A 456 -12.57 -12.49 24.76
N GLY A 457 -11.66 -11.55 24.48
CA GLY A 457 -10.21 -11.75 24.52
C GLY A 457 -9.52 -11.58 23.17
N ALA A 458 -10.28 -11.55 22.07
CA ALA A 458 -9.76 -11.21 20.75
C ALA A 458 -9.24 -9.76 20.69
N GLY A 459 -8.26 -9.54 19.82
CA GLY A 459 -7.86 -8.21 19.38
C GLY A 459 -8.80 -7.68 18.30
N ILE A 460 -8.21 -7.13 17.23
CA ILE A 460 -8.94 -6.55 16.10
C ILE A 460 -8.48 -7.15 14.77
N VAL A 461 -9.30 -6.95 13.73
CA VAL A 461 -8.85 -7.06 12.34
C VAL A 461 -7.94 -5.87 12.05
N LYS A 462 -6.62 -6.08 11.99
CA LYS A 462 -5.64 -5.04 11.69
C LYS A 462 -5.81 -4.54 10.26
N THR A 463 -5.82 -5.46 9.30
CA THR A 463 -6.03 -5.19 7.87
C THR A 463 -7.10 -6.13 7.33
N TYR A 464 -8.03 -5.61 6.55
CA TYR A 464 -8.99 -6.40 5.77
C TYR A 464 -8.92 -5.96 4.30
N ALA A 465 -8.45 -6.85 3.43
CA ALA A 465 -8.54 -6.73 1.98
C ALA A 465 -9.97 -6.98 1.51
N VAL A 466 -10.42 -6.21 0.53
CA VAL A 466 -11.82 -6.19 0.07
C VAL A 466 -11.86 -6.10 -1.45
N GLY A 467 -12.28 -7.19 -2.10
CA GLY A 467 -12.47 -7.27 -3.55
C GLY A 467 -13.92 -7.14 -4.02
N ASP A 468 -14.89 -7.06 -3.11
CA ASP A 468 -16.32 -7.10 -3.45
C ASP A 468 -17.23 -6.34 -2.46
N ALA A 469 -18.48 -6.12 -2.87
CA ALA A 469 -19.47 -5.33 -2.14
C ALA A 469 -20.04 -6.00 -0.88
N GLU A 470 -20.02 -7.34 -0.77
CA GLU A 470 -20.46 -8.05 0.43
C GLU A 470 -19.37 -8.01 1.50
N THR A 471 -18.12 -8.29 1.11
CA THR A 471 -16.95 -8.17 1.97
C THR A 471 -16.78 -6.73 2.48
N LEU A 472 -17.05 -5.72 1.64
CA LEU A 472 -17.05 -4.31 2.06
C LEU A 472 -18.11 -4.00 3.13
N LYS A 473 -19.30 -4.61 3.06
CA LYS A 473 -20.34 -4.48 4.09
C LYS A 473 -19.89 -5.13 5.41
N LYS A 474 -19.31 -6.33 5.37
CA LYS A 474 -18.74 -7.01 6.56
C LYS A 474 -17.63 -6.17 7.22
N ALA A 475 -16.73 -5.60 6.43
CA ALA A 475 -15.66 -4.73 6.93
C ALA A 475 -16.21 -3.44 7.56
N ALA A 476 -17.22 -2.81 6.94
CA ALA A 476 -17.90 -1.63 7.47
C ALA A 476 -18.57 -1.87 8.83
N GLU A 477 -19.21 -3.04 9.02
CA GLU A 477 -19.80 -3.44 10.31
C GLU A 477 -18.73 -3.59 11.40
N LEU A 478 -17.59 -4.21 11.10
CA LEU A 478 -16.46 -4.32 12.02
C LEU A 478 -15.88 -2.94 12.39
N VAL A 479 -15.79 -1.99 11.45
CA VAL A 479 -15.37 -0.61 11.74
C VAL A 479 -16.34 0.07 12.71
N ALA A 480 -17.65 -0.04 12.48
CA ALA A 480 -18.67 0.53 13.36
C ALA A 480 -18.62 -0.08 14.78
N ASN A 481 -18.31 -1.38 14.88
CA ASN A 481 -18.14 -2.10 16.14
C ASN A 481 -16.76 -1.87 16.81
N ARG A 482 -15.86 -1.07 16.21
CA ARG A 482 -14.49 -0.81 16.69
C ARG A 482 -13.60 -2.06 16.69
N GLN A 483 -13.82 -2.94 15.72
CA GLN A 483 -13.18 -4.25 15.54
C GLN A 483 -12.27 -4.34 14.30
N CYS A 484 -12.19 -3.29 13.49
CA CYS A 484 -11.31 -3.21 12.33
C CYS A 484 -10.53 -1.89 12.32
N ALA A 485 -9.22 -1.96 12.05
CA ALA A 485 -8.32 -0.80 11.97
C ALA A 485 -8.12 -0.27 10.55
N LYS A 486 -7.84 -1.15 9.57
CA LYS A 486 -7.58 -0.79 8.18
C LYS A 486 -8.40 -1.63 7.21
N ILE A 487 -8.97 -0.95 6.21
CA ILE A 487 -9.56 -1.57 5.01
C ILE A 487 -8.65 -1.27 3.81
N VAL A 488 -8.44 -2.25 2.93
CA VAL A 488 -7.73 -2.10 1.65
C VAL A 488 -8.62 -2.63 0.54
N LEU A 489 -8.82 -1.86 -0.53
CA LEU A 489 -9.49 -2.39 -1.73
C LEU A 489 -8.48 -3.14 -2.61
N THR A 490 -8.89 -4.28 -3.16
CA THR A 490 -8.10 -5.11 -4.10
C THR A 490 -8.72 -5.22 -5.49
N ALA A 491 -9.92 -4.64 -5.67
CA ALA A 491 -10.62 -4.56 -6.94
C ALA A 491 -11.58 -3.36 -6.96
N ASP A 492 -12.07 -3.00 -8.14
CA ASP A 492 -13.19 -2.08 -8.28
C ASP A 492 -14.49 -2.74 -7.80
N ILE A 493 -15.31 -2.00 -7.04
CA ILE A 493 -16.49 -2.52 -6.36
C ILE A 493 -17.76 -1.84 -6.88
N ASP A 494 -18.62 -2.60 -7.55
CA ASP A 494 -19.99 -2.18 -7.85
C ASP A 494 -20.93 -2.51 -6.68
N LEU A 495 -21.36 -1.48 -5.95
CA LEU A 495 -22.30 -1.61 -4.84
C LEU A 495 -23.73 -1.98 -5.30
N LYS A 496 -24.04 -1.82 -6.59
CA LYS A 496 -25.39 -2.03 -7.18
C LYS A 496 -26.48 -1.29 -6.43
N GLY A 497 -26.17 -0.10 -5.93
CA GLY A 497 -27.02 0.66 -5.03
C GLY A 497 -28.32 1.11 -5.72
N SER A 498 -29.42 0.98 -5.00
CA SER A 498 -30.76 1.35 -5.45
C SER A 498 -31.67 1.64 -4.25
N THR A 499 -32.93 1.98 -4.49
CA THR A 499 -33.94 2.08 -3.41
C THR A 499 -34.11 0.79 -2.61
N ASP A 500 -33.80 -0.37 -3.22
CA ASP A 500 -33.98 -1.70 -2.62
C ASP A 500 -32.66 -2.30 -2.10
N ASN A 501 -31.51 -1.69 -2.44
CA ASN A 501 -30.17 -2.05 -1.97
C ASN A 501 -29.46 -0.77 -1.49
N LEU A 502 -29.78 -0.35 -0.27
CA LEU A 502 -29.19 0.82 0.37
C LEU A 502 -27.80 0.50 0.92
N TRP A 503 -26.88 1.47 0.79
CA TRP A 503 -25.65 1.52 1.57
C TRP A 503 -25.93 2.14 2.95
N THR A 504 -25.46 1.46 4.01
CA THR A 504 -25.42 2.00 5.37
C THR A 504 -24.09 2.72 5.57
N PRO A 505 -24.05 4.05 5.76
CA PRO A 505 -22.79 4.80 5.88
C PRO A 505 -21.90 4.33 7.04
N ILE A 506 -20.61 4.13 6.80
CA ILE A 506 -19.65 3.59 7.78
C ILE A 506 -19.46 4.58 8.93
N ASN A 507 -19.70 4.16 10.18
CA ASN A 507 -19.45 5.01 11.34
C ASN A 507 -18.03 4.82 11.91
N ALA A 508 -17.09 5.66 11.47
CA ALA A 508 -15.72 5.71 11.98
C ALA A 508 -15.51 6.79 13.07
N GLU A 509 -16.54 7.06 13.90
CA GLU A 509 -16.44 7.88 15.12
C GLU A 509 -15.74 7.09 16.27
N ASN A 510 -14.51 6.65 16.03
CA ASN A 510 -13.69 5.92 17.00
C ASN A 510 -12.18 6.06 16.73
N ASN A 511 -11.36 5.58 17.66
CA ASN A 511 -9.90 5.64 17.60
C ASN A 511 -9.23 4.30 17.22
N VAL A 512 -10.01 3.29 16.83
CA VAL A 512 -9.50 1.98 16.37
C VAL A 512 -9.30 2.01 14.85
N PHE A 513 -10.26 2.58 14.12
CA PHE A 513 -10.14 2.75 12.67
C PHE A 513 -9.14 3.85 12.33
N ILE A 514 -8.13 3.51 11.52
CA ILE A 514 -7.00 4.38 11.18
C ILE A 514 -6.92 4.71 9.69
N GLU A 515 -7.32 3.80 8.79
CA GLU A 515 -7.12 3.98 7.35
C GLU A 515 -8.16 3.23 6.50
N PHE A 516 -8.70 3.92 5.50
CA PHE A 516 -9.29 3.30 4.31
C PHE A 516 -8.35 3.53 3.13
N ASP A 517 -7.77 2.46 2.62
CA ASP A 517 -6.84 2.45 1.51
C ASP A 517 -7.59 2.01 0.24
N GLY A 518 -7.88 2.96 -0.66
CA GLY A 518 -8.62 2.67 -1.87
C GLY A 518 -7.82 1.93 -2.94
N GLY A 519 -6.48 1.82 -2.82
CA GLY A 519 -5.64 1.09 -3.78
C GLY A 519 -5.65 1.64 -5.21
N ASN A 520 -6.15 2.86 -5.43
CA ASN A 520 -6.54 3.46 -6.72
C ASN A 520 -7.79 2.83 -7.38
N HIS A 521 -8.56 2.04 -6.65
CA HIS A 521 -9.80 1.43 -7.11
C HIS A 521 -11.02 2.37 -7.05
N THR A 522 -12.08 1.95 -7.75
CA THR A 522 -13.35 2.67 -7.85
C THR A 522 -14.47 1.93 -7.11
N ILE A 523 -15.18 2.62 -6.23
CA ILE A 523 -16.50 2.21 -5.73
C ILE A 523 -17.58 2.85 -6.61
N SER A 524 -18.41 2.03 -7.26
CA SER A 524 -19.47 2.51 -8.16
C SER A 524 -20.88 2.25 -7.63
N ASN A 525 -21.85 3.02 -8.12
CA ASN A 525 -23.28 2.88 -7.83
C ASN A 525 -23.61 2.98 -6.33
N LEU A 526 -23.00 3.92 -5.61
CA LEU A 526 -23.31 4.18 -4.20
C LEU A 526 -24.72 4.78 -4.07
N TYR A 527 -25.60 4.14 -3.28
CA TYR A 527 -26.95 4.65 -3.03
C TYR A 527 -27.24 4.72 -1.53
N VAL A 528 -27.40 5.93 -1.00
CA VAL A 528 -27.63 6.20 0.42
C VAL A 528 -28.95 6.94 0.59
N ASN A 529 -29.83 6.42 1.44
CA ASN A 529 -30.94 7.17 2.00
C ASN A 529 -30.89 7.07 3.52
N ASN A 530 -30.34 8.10 4.17
CA ASN A 530 -30.21 8.20 5.62
C ASN A 530 -31.14 9.28 6.19
N ILE A 531 -32.36 9.40 5.64
CA ILE A 531 -33.43 10.22 6.21
C ILE A 531 -34.42 9.31 6.95
N ASP A 532 -34.55 9.51 8.26
CA ASP A 532 -35.53 8.84 9.11
C ASP A 532 -36.80 9.71 9.25
N PRO A 533 -37.91 9.36 8.59
CA PRO A 533 -39.13 10.16 8.61
C PRO A 533 -39.84 10.15 9.98
N GLN A 534 -39.51 9.22 10.88
CA GLN A 534 -40.09 9.18 12.23
C GLN A 534 -39.33 10.09 13.21
N LYS A 535 -38.05 10.40 12.93
CA LYS A 535 -37.24 11.34 13.72
C LYS A 535 -37.46 12.80 13.34
N GLY A 536 -38.05 13.09 12.17
CA GLY A 536 -38.29 14.46 11.69
C GLY A 536 -37.01 15.31 11.59
N ASP A 537 -37.17 16.63 11.53
CA ASP A 537 -36.06 17.61 11.55
C ASP A 537 -35.46 17.79 12.97
N VAL A 538 -35.30 16.71 13.74
CA VAL A 538 -34.57 16.75 15.00
C VAL A 538 -33.09 17.08 14.71
N PRO A 539 -32.50 18.08 15.38
CA PRO A 539 -31.15 18.55 15.04
C PRO A 539 -30.06 17.46 15.06
N GLY A 540 -29.64 17.04 13.87
CA GLY A 540 -28.20 17.00 13.54
C GLY A 540 -27.46 15.66 13.46
N TYR A 541 -28.13 14.51 13.34
CA TYR A 541 -27.48 13.18 13.32
C TYR A 541 -28.00 12.25 12.22
N GLN A 542 -28.05 12.75 10.98
CA GLN A 542 -28.50 12.00 9.80
C GLN A 542 -27.55 12.32 8.64
N TYR A 543 -26.32 11.82 8.76
CA TYR A 543 -25.20 12.08 7.86
C TYR A 543 -25.19 11.10 6.67
N GLY A 544 -25.08 11.62 5.44
CA GLY A 544 -24.98 10.84 4.21
C GLY A 544 -23.56 10.75 3.67
N GLY A 545 -23.26 9.67 2.94
CA GLY A 545 -21.98 9.42 2.27
C GLY A 545 -21.57 7.94 2.36
N LEU A 546 -20.41 7.58 1.82
CA LEU A 546 -19.78 6.29 2.10
C LEU A 546 -19.51 6.15 3.60
N PHE A 547 -18.98 7.21 4.23
CA PHE A 547 -18.77 7.35 5.67
C PHE A 547 -19.81 8.27 6.33
N TYR A 548 -20.37 7.82 7.44
CA TYR A 548 -21.26 8.59 8.32
C TYR A 548 -20.48 9.69 9.06
N VAL A 549 -19.48 9.27 9.83
CA VAL A 549 -18.52 10.12 10.56
C VAL A 549 -17.11 9.56 10.33
N LEU A 550 -16.11 10.43 10.19
CA LEU A 550 -14.70 10.09 9.98
C LEU A 550 -13.78 10.80 10.98
N GLN A 551 -12.83 10.05 11.56
CA GLN A 551 -11.74 10.56 12.42
C GLN A 551 -10.34 10.11 11.98
N SER A 552 -10.24 9.50 10.79
CA SER A 552 -9.12 8.70 10.30
C SER A 552 -8.64 9.14 8.89
N THR A 553 -7.75 8.37 8.26
CA THR A 553 -7.32 8.62 6.88
C THR A 553 -8.19 7.86 5.87
N ILE A 554 -8.51 8.49 4.74
CA ILE A 554 -8.95 7.83 3.51
C ILE A 554 -7.99 8.27 2.40
N LYS A 555 -7.52 7.34 1.58
CA LYS A 555 -6.69 7.67 0.42
C LYS A 555 -7.00 6.84 -0.83
N ASP A 556 -6.52 7.32 -1.98
CA ASP A 556 -6.41 6.57 -3.24
C ASP A 556 -7.72 5.91 -3.70
N LEU A 557 -8.85 6.64 -3.58
CA LEU A 557 -10.20 6.10 -3.80
C LEU A 557 -10.98 6.94 -4.80
N THR A 558 -11.57 6.31 -5.82
CA THR A 558 -12.62 6.93 -6.64
C THR A 558 -14.01 6.46 -6.19
N ILE A 559 -14.99 7.36 -6.13
CA ILE A 559 -16.42 7.04 -6.07
C ILE A 559 -17.08 7.56 -7.35
N GLU A 560 -17.73 6.66 -8.11
CA GLU A 560 -18.45 7.01 -9.34
C GLU A 560 -19.94 6.62 -9.26
N VAL A 561 -20.83 7.43 -9.85
CA VAL A 561 -22.29 7.21 -9.84
C VAL A 561 -22.83 7.06 -8.42
N ALA A 562 -22.95 8.17 -7.69
CA ALA A 562 -23.49 8.17 -6.33
C ALA A 562 -24.79 8.96 -6.22
N ASN A 563 -25.75 8.43 -5.47
CA ASN A 563 -26.99 9.09 -5.07
C ASN A 563 -27.10 9.09 -3.55
N VAL A 564 -26.94 10.26 -2.92
CA VAL A 564 -26.95 10.40 -1.46
C VAL A 564 -28.11 11.29 -1.02
N THR A 565 -28.95 10.80 -0.12
CA THR A 565 -30.08 11.52 0.48
C THR A 565 -29.92 11.52 2.00
N CYS A 566 -29.89 12.70 2.62
CA CYS A 566 -29.55 12.89 4.04
C CYS A 566 -29.99 14.26 4.56
N LEU A 567 -29.92 14.50 5.89
CA LEU A 567 -30.09 15.88 6.41
C LEU A 567 -28.83 16.73 6.23
N ARG A 568 -27.65 16.08 6.25
CA ARG A 568 -26.30 16.66 6.10
C ARG A 568 -25.37 15.65 5.41
N GLY A 569 -24.44 16.06 4.55
CA GLY A 569 -23.39 15.14 4.10
C GLY A 569 -22.78 15.37 2.72
N GLY A 570 -21.76 14.58 2.41
CA GLY A 570 -21.11 14.53 1.10
C GLY A 570 -21.19 13.12 0.49
N VAL A 571 -20.57 12.90 -0.67
CA VAL A 571 -20.52 11.55 -1.26
C VAL A 571 -19.53 10.66 -0.50
N LEU A 572 -18.33 11.16 -0.20
CA LEU A 572 -17.34 10.38 0.53
C LEU A 572 -17.59 10.42 2.04
N VAL A 573 -17.72 11.62 2.61
CA VAL A 573 -17.86 11.81 4.06
C VAL A 573 -19.05 12.69 4.43
N GLY A 574 -19.90 12.19 5.31
CA GLY A 574 -20.99 12.95 5.91
C GLY A 574 -20.50 14.01 6.89
N ARG A 575 -19.82 13.55 7.96
CA ARG A 575 -19.14 14.40 8.94
C ARG A 575 -17.67 14.00 9.09
N MET A 576 -16.74 14.94 8.96
CA MET A 576 -15.31 14.72 9.24
C MET A 576 -14.92 15.49 10.50
N ASP A 577 -14.47 14.82 11.55
CA ASP A 577 -14.02 15.52 12.76
C ASP A 577 -12.53 15.83 12.70
N CYS A 578 -11.71 14.91 12.20
CA CYS A 578 -10.27 15.09 11.97
C CYS A 578 -9.75 14.04 10.99
N GLY A 579 -8.46 14.12 10.64
CA GLY A 579 -7.78 13.12 9.81
C GLY A 579 -7.43 13.65 8.42
N THR A 580 -7.26 12.73 7.47
CA THR A 580 -6.74 13.04 6.13
C THR A 580 -7.62 12.46 5.03
N LEU A 581 -7.91 13.25 4.01
CA LEU A 581 -8.34 12.76 2.70
C LEU A 581 -7.21 13.05 1.70
N GLU A 582 -6.75 12.03 0.99
CA GLU A 582 -5.63 12.13 0.04
C GLU A 582 -5.94 11.42 -1.27
N ASN A 583 -5.84 12.10 -2.42
CA ASN A 583 -6.04 11.46 -3.73
C ASN A 583 -7.43 10.76 -3.85
N CYS A 584 -8.47 11.39 -3.30
CA CYS A 584 -9.84 10.89 -3.32
C CYS A 584 -10.69 11.62 -4.38
N HIS A 585 -11.39 10.88 -5.24
CA HIS A 585 -12.11 11.43 -6.38
C HIS A 585 -13.60 11.07 -6.34
N VAL A 586 -14.47 12.02 -6.66
CA VAL A 586 -15.92 11.82 -6.74
C VAL A 586 -16.41 12.24 -8.13
N LYS A 587 -17.15 11.37 -8.82
CA LYS A 587 -17.58 11.60 -10.22
C LYS A 587 -19.03 11.22 -10.46
N ASN A 588 -19.76 12.00 -11.27
CA ASN A 588 -21.11 11.69 -11.75
C ASN A 588 -22.13 11.47 -10.61
N THR A 589 -22.28 12.44 -9.70
CA THR A 589 -23.03 12.23 -8.43
C THR A 589 -24.17 13.21 -8.21
N THR A 590 -25.14 12.80 -7.38
CA THR A 590 -26.23 13.64 -6.87
C THR A 590 -26.31 13.53 -5.35
N VAL A 591 -26.32 14.67 -4.67
CA VAL A 591 -26.52 14.75 -3.21
C VAL A 591 -27.74 15.61 -2.93
N THR A 592 -28.73 15.06 -2.24
CA THR A 592 -29.96 15.73 -1.83
C THR A 592 -29.94 15.93 -0.32
N SER A 593 -29.89 17.20 0.12
CA SER A 593 -29.70 17.51 1.54
C SER A 593 -30.37 18.80 1.99
N ILE A 594 -30.57 18.93 3.30
CA ILE A 594 -31.15 20.15 3.90
C ILE A 594 -30.06 21.21 4.12
N GLN A 595 -28.88 20.82 4.62
CA GLN A 595 -27.78 21.74 4.98
C GLN A 595 -26.43 21.01 5.05
N LYS A 596 -25.29 21.70 4.99
CA LYS A 596 -23.93 21.12 5.13
C LYS A 596 -23.67 20.01 4.11
N VAL A 597 -23.61 20.41 2.84
CA VAL A 597 -23.76 19.51 1.71
C VAL A 597 -22.71 19.72 0.64
N ALA A 598 -22.14 18.63 0.12
CA ALA A 598 -21.07 18.72 -0.87
C ALA A 598 -20.90 17.49 -1.75
N GLY A 599 -20.02 17.60 -2.75
CA GLY A 599 -19.50 16.43 -3.46
C GLY A 599 -18.60 15.57 -2.58
N LEU A 600 -17.58 16.14 -1.91
CA LEU A 600 -16.64 15.33 -1.12
C LEU A 600 -17.04 15.22 0.37
N VAL A 601 -17.07 16.34 1.11
CA VAL A 601 -17.32 16.37 2.57
C VAL A 601 -18.43 17.34 2.93
N GLY A 602 -19.55 16.84 3.47
CA GLY A 602 -20.68 17.71 3.84
C GLY A 602 -20.35 18.67 4.99
N PHE A 603 -19.86 18.11 6.10
CA PHE A 603 -19.57 18.85 7.33
C PHE A 603 -18.20 18.48 7.89
N VAL A 604 -17.23 19.39 7.86
CA VAL A 604 -16.04 19.29 8.73
C VAL A 604 -16.40 19.90 10.09
N SER A 605 -16.44 19.07 11.13
CA SER A 605 -16.88 19.42 12.49
C SER A 605 -15.72 19.91 13.36
N SER A 606 -16.04 20.65 14.42
CA SER A 606 -15.04 21.14 15.37
C SER A 606 -14.39 20.00 16.19
N SER A 607 -13.07 19.89 16.09
CA SER A 607 -12.23 19.00 16.90
C SER A 607 -10.94 19.73 17.28
N ALA A 608 -10.24 19.25 18.31
CA ALA A 608 -8.90 19.73 18.68
C ALA A 608 -7.78 19.12 17.80
N LYS A 609 -8.11 18.20 16.90
CA LYS A 609 -7.19 17.56 15.95
C LYS A 609 -7.33 18.18 14.56
N ASP A 610 -6.21 18.29 13.85
CA ASP A 610 -6.13 18.89 12.52
C ASP A 610 -6.87 18.11 11.42
N VAL A 611 -7.11 18.78 10.29
CA VAL A 611 -7.73 18.21 9.07
C VAL A 611 -6.84 18.51 7.87
N THR A 612 -6.57 17.49 7.05
CA THR A 612 -5.93 17.65 5.74
C THR A 612 -6.81 17.07 4.64
N ILE A 613 -7.04 17.81 3.56
CA ILE A 613 -7.73 17.33 2.35
C ILE A 613 -6.86 17.75 1.17
N ARG A 614 -6.22 16.78 0.50
CA ARG A 614 -5.27 17.08 -0.57
C ARG A 614 -5.33 16.17 -1.78
N ASN A 615 -5.08 16.75 -2.95
CA ASN A 615 -5.12 16.09 -4.27
C ASN A 615 -6.47 15.44 -4.61
N CYS A 616 -7.56 15.81 -3.91
CA CYS A 616 -8.89 15.25 -4.15
C CYS A 616 -9.61 15.96 -5.31
N SER A 617 -10.60 15.32 -5.92
CA SER A 617 -11.43 15.98 -6.93
C SER A 617 -12.93 15.68 -6.84
N VAL A 618 -13.75 16.61 -7.30
CA VAL A 618 -15.18 16.41 -7.53
C VAL A 618 -15.53 16.84 -8.94
N ASP A 619 -16.04 15.92 -9.75
CA ASP A 619 -16.49 16.18 -11.12
C ASP A 619 -17.96 15.77 -11.32
N GLN A 620 -18.73 16.56 -12.06
CA GLN A 620 -20.15 16.33 -12.36
C GLN A 620 -20.99 16.02 -11.10
N CYS A 621 -21.06 16.97 -10.16
CA CYS A 621 -21.82 16.81 -8.92
C CYS A 621 -23.04 17.74 -8.88
N LYS A 622 -24.22 17.17 -8.64
CA LYS A 622 -25.49 17.89 -8.52
C LYS A 622 -25.95 17.96 -7.07
N LEU A 623 -26.04 19.18 -6.52
CA LEU A 623 -26.50 19.45 -5.17
C LEU A 623 -27.97 19.89 -5.18
N ASN A 624 -28.83 19.03 -4.64
CA ASN A 624 -30.28 19.22 -4.52
C ASN A 624 -30.69 19.50 -3.07
N THR A 625 -31.88 20.05 -2.88
CA THR A 625 -32.46 20.26 -1.55
C THR A 625 -33.99 20.08 -1.56
N PRO A 626 -34.60 19.59 -0.46
CA PRO A 626 -36.05 19.66 -0.29
C PRO A 626 -36.52 21.08 0.12
N ASN A 627 -35.61 21.99 0.49
CA ASN A 627 -35.95 23.34 0.93
C ASN A 627 -36.46 24.20 -0.23
N THR A 628 -37.62 24.85 -0.05
CA THR A 628 -38.17 25.80 -1.03
C THR A 628 -37.28 27.01 -1.25
N ASP A 629 -36.55 27.42 -0.21
CA ASP A 629 -35.85 28.70 -0.15
C ASP A 629 -34.44 28.62 -0.76
N GLY A 630 -33.92 27.40 -0.92
CA GLY A 630 -32.62 27.10 -1.48
C GLY A 630 -31.75 26.28 -0.53
N ILE A 631 -30.64 25.78 -1.08
CA ILE A 631 -29.63 25.03 -0.35
C ILE A 631 -28.68 26.01 0.35
N TYR A 632 -28.25 25.68 1.55
CA TYR A 632 -27.37 26.52 2.37
C TYR A 632 -26.26 25.67 2.99
N GLN A 633 -25.12 26.31 3.30
CA GLN A 633 -23.90 25.63 3.78
C GLN A 633 -23.41 24.58 2.76
N ALA A 634 -23.29 24.96 1.49
CA ALA A 634 -23.15 24.03 0.38
C ALA A 634 -21.92 24.34 -0.49
N GLY A 635 -21.14 23.31 -0.87
CA GLY A 635 -19.89 23.48 -1.59
C GLY A 635 -19.60 22.32 -2.53
N GLY A 636 -18.93 22.55 -3.67
CA GLY A 636 -18.53 21.42 -4.53
C GLY A 636 -17.59 20.45 -3.82
N LEU A 637 -16.59 20.96 -3.09
CA LEU A 637 -15.67 20.16 -2.28
C LEU A 637 -16.17 20.00 -0.83
N ILE A 638 -16.44 21.10 -0.13
CA ILE A 638 -16.80 21.09 1.30
C ILE A 638 -18.00 22.00 1.58
N GLY A 639 -19.04 21.47 2.21
CA GLY A 639 -20.26 22.24 2.51
C GLY A 639 -20.01 23.28 3.60
N TYR A 640 -19.61 22.80 4.78
CA TYR A 640 -19.39 23.61 5.96
C TYR A 640 -18.16 23.15 6.73
N LEU A 641 -17.22 24.07 6.96
CA LEU A 641 -15.92 23.80 7.57
C LEU A 641 -15.78 24.56 8.89
N GLN A 642 -15.90 23.87 10.03
CA GLN A 642 -15.48 24.42 11.33
C GLN A 642 -13.99 24.15 11.53
N SER A 643 -13.18 25.20 11.68
CA SER A 643 -11.82 25.02 12.23
C SER A 643 -11.88 25.09 13.75
N PHE A 644 -12.21 26.27 14.29
CA PHE A 644 -11.87 26.69 15.64
C PHE A 644 -10.35 26.53 15.87
N ASP A 645 -9.93 26.17 17.07
CA ASP A 645 -8.56 26.28 17.55
C ASP A 645 -7.67 25.10 17.09
N ARG A 646 -7.48 24.98 15.78
CA ARG A 646 -6.66 23.95 15.10
C ARG A 646 -6.15 24.40 13.72
N ASN A 647 -5.26 23.63 13.12
CA ASN A 647 -4.85 23.82 11.74
C ASN A 647 -5.71 23.02 10.76
N VAL A 648 -5.85 23.56 9.54
CA VAL A 648 -6.52 22.91 8.42
C VAL A 648 -5.73 23.14 7.13
N LEU A 649 -5.47 22.09 6.35
CA LEU A 649 -4.80 22.19 5.05
C LEU A 649 -5.71 21.66 3.94
N ILE A 650 -6.00 22.49 2.94
CA ILE A 650 -6.78 22.16 1.75
C ILE A 650 -5.90 22.43 0.52
N GLU A 651 -5.25 21.40 -0.02
CA GLU A 651 -4.20 21.56 -1.06
C GLU A 651 -4.43 20.77 -2.34
N GLY A 652 -4.20 21.37 -3.51
CA GLY A 652 -4.13 20.60 -4.77
C GLY A 652 -5.47 20.01 -5.23
N ASN A 653 -6.58 20.41 -4.62
CA ASN A 653 -7.89 19.84 -4.90
C ASN A 653 -8.55 20.51 -6.11
N SER A 654 -9.44 19.79 -6.81
CA SER A 654 -10.15 20.34 -7.97
C SER A 654 -11.66 20.09 -7.97
N VAL A 655 -12.42 21.04 -8.55
CA VAL A 655 -13.87 20.89 -8.77
C VAL A 655 -14.28 21.29 -10.19
N SER A 656 -15.15 20.51 -10.81
CA SER A 656 -15.72 20.75 -12.14
C SER A 656 -17.16 20.22 -12.26
N GLY A 657 -17.97 20.82 -13.13
CA GLY A 657 -19.35 20.39 -13.36
C GLY A 657 -20.23 20.40 -12.10
N ILE A 658 -19.95 21.30 -11.15
CA ILE A 658 -20.74 21.44 -9.93
C ILE A 658 -22.02 22.21 -10.27
N SER A 659 -23.18 21.71 -9.87
CA SER A 659 -24.47 22.35 -10.11
C SER A 659 -25.35 22.35 -8.86
N PHE A 660 -26.14 23.41 -8.70
CA PHE A 660 -27.00 23.64 -7.55
C PHE A 660 -28.45 23.73 -8.05
N GLN A 661 -29.38 22.99 -7.44
CA GLN A 661 -30.81 23.06 -7.79
C GLN A 661 -31.38 24.47 -7.55
N LYS A 662 -31.01 25.06 -6.41
CA LYS A 662 -31.31 26.45 -6.01
C LYS A 662 -30.39 26.81 -4.85
N VAL A 663 -29.68 27.93 -4.93
CA VAL A 663 -28.94 28.50 -3.78
C VAL A 663 -29.87 29.36 -2.91
N TYR A 664 -29.61 29.39 -1.61
CA TYR A 664 -30.27 30.33 -0.71
C TYR A 664 -29.85 31.78 -1.00
N ALA A 665 -30.80 32.71 -1.00
CA ALA A 665 -30.57 34.13 -1.23
C ALA A 665 -31.51 35.00 -0.36
N PRO A 666 -30.99 36.00 0.39
CA PRO A 666 -31.79 36.95 1.15
C PRO A 666 -32.79 37.72 0.30
N ALA A 667 -34.02 37.86 0.79
CA ALA A 667 -35.00 38.76 0.20
C ALA A 667 -34.53 40.23 0.27
N ASP A 668 -34.95 41.08 -0.66
CA ASP A 668 -34.56 42.50 -0.67
C ASP A 668 -35.11 43.33 0.51
N SER A 669 -36.09 42.79 1.24
CA SER A 669 -36.57 43.36 2.51
C SER A 669 -35.62 43.12 3.69
N VAL A 670 -34.64 42.21 3.55
CA VAL A 670 -33.64 41.92 4.58
C VAL A 670 -32.64 43.08 4.64
N LYS A 671 -32.66 43.83 5.75
CA LYS A 671 -31.80 45.00 5.95
C LYS A 671 -30.34 44.62 6.12
N ASP A 672 -30.05 43.63 6.97
CA ASP A 672 -28.69 43.11 7.17
C ASP A 672 -28.51 41.76 6.46
N LYS A 673 -28.19 41.82 5.16
CA LYS A 673 -27.94 40.63 4.35
C LYS A 673 -26.69 39.85 4.79
N LEU A 674 -25.79 40.43 5.61
CA LEU A 674 -24.66 39.68 6.17
C LEU A 674 -25.11 38.71 7.26
N TYR A 675 -25.96 39.16 8.18
CA TYR A 675 -26.48 38.31 9.24
C TYR A 675 -27.36 37.18 8.68
N ASP A 676 -28.18 37.48 7.67
CA ASP A 676 -29.07 36.50 7.02
C ASP A 676 -28.29 35.43 6.21
N LEU A 677 -27.16 35.82 5.61
CA LEU A 677 -26.24 34.90 4.93
C LEU A 677 -25.20 34.24 5.86
N GLU A 678 -25.11 34.64 7.12
CA GLU A 678 -24.14 34.08 8.05
C GLU A 678 -24.38 32.59 8.21
N GLN A 679 -23.37 31.78 7.89
CA GLN A 679 -23.49 30.33 7.87
C GLN A 679 -24.62 29.83 6.96
N CYS A 680 -25.05 30.57 5.94
CA CYS A 680 -26.00 30.10 4.92
C CYS A 680 -25.39 30.03 3.53
N TYR A 681 -24.14 30.47 3.37
CA TYR A 681 -23.47 30.58 2.07
C TYR A 681 -23.32 29.26 1.32
N SER A 682 -23.31 29.41 0.00
CA SER A 682 -22.99 28.36 -0.97
C SER A 682 -21.79 28.79 -1.82
N HIS A 683 -21.01 27.85 -2.34
CA HIS A 683 -19.86 28.13 -3.21
C HIS A 683 -19.56 26.99 -4.18
N ALA A 684 -18.87 27.24 -5.29
CA ALA A 684 -18.41 26.14 -6.16
C ALA A 684 -17.42 25.19 -5.46
N PHE A 685 -16.72 25.66 -4.40
CA PHE A 685 -15.65 24.92 -3.72
C PHE A 685 -15.93 24.69 -2.22
N ILE A 686 -15.67 25.67 -1.34
CA ILE A 686 -16.04 25.62 0.09
C ILE A 686 -17.19 26.59 0.37
N GLY A 687 -18.34 26.06 0.81
CA GLY A 687 -19.54 26.86 1.09
C GLY A 687 -19.35 27.86 2.23
N THR A 688 -18.85 27.42 3.38
CA THR A 688 -18.62 28.30 4.55
C THR A 688 -17.45 27.79 5.39
N ILE A 689 -16.58 28.70 5.82
CA ILE A 689 -15.57 28.50 6.86
C ILE A 689 -16.03 29.19 8.16
N ALA A 690 -16.25 28.40 9.21
CA ALA A 690 -16.68 28.82 10.53
C ALA A 690 -15.47 28.83 11.49
N ASN A 691 -14.59 29.80 11.29
CA ASN A 691 -13.32 29.99 12.00
C ASN A 691 -13.46 30.90 13.23
N TYR A 692 -14.16 30.44 14.27
CA TYR A 692 -14.41 31.24 15.49
C TYR A 692 -13.55 30.79 16.69
N SER A 693 -12.88 31.73 17.36
CA SER A 693 -12.10 31.50 18.58
C SER A 693 -12.45 32.44 19.74
N ALA A 694 -12.31 31.92 20.96
CA ALA A 694 -12.33 32.72 22.19
C ALA A 694 -10.91 33.14 22.63
N ASP A 695 -9.86 32.58 22.02
CA ASP A 695 -8.46 32.91 22.27
C ASP A 695 -8.05 34.12 21.42
N ALA A 696 -7.50 35.14 22.07
CA ALA A 696 -7.02 36.37 21.43
C ALA A 696 -5.84 36.12 20.49
N ASP A 697 -5.03 35.09 20.77
CA ASP A 697 -3.85 34.75 19.96
C ASP A 697 -4.15 33.77 18.83
N ALA A 698 -5.39 33.28 18.69
CA ALA A 698 -5.78 32.26 17.71
C ALA A 698 -5.38 32.59 16.26
N TYR A 699 -5.42 33.86 15.86
CA TYR A 699 -5.00 34.32 14.53
C TYR A 699 -3.49 34.13 14.29
N ASN A 700 -2.67 34.15 15.34
CA ASN A 700 -1.23 33.93 15.25
C ASN A 700 -0.86 32.45 15.44
N THR A 701 -1.67 31.70 16.19
CA THR A 701 -1.44 30.29 16.52
C THR A 701 -1.93 29.32 15.44
N TYR A 702 -3.13 29.55 14.87
CA TYR A 702 -3.83 28.56 14.04
C TYR A 702 -4.06 29.05 12.62
N THR A 703 -3.82 28.17 11.63
CA THR A 703 -3.96 28.50 10.21
C THR A 703 -4.87 27.52 9.46
N ILE A 704 -5.76 28.07 8.65
CA ILE A 704 -6.53 27.38 7.62
C ILE A 704 -5.89 27.77 6.29
N GLU A 705 -5.10 26.86 5.71
CA GLU A 705 -4.38 27.09 4.47
C GLU A 705 -5.08 26.41 3.30
N LEU A 706 -5.47 27.21 2.31
CA LEU A 706 -5.91 26.73 0.99
C LEU A 706 -4.80 27.09 0.00
N ARG A 707 -4.25 26.11 -0.72
CA ARG A 707 -3.26 26.40 -1.78
C ARG A 707 -3.33 25.45 -2.97
N ASN A 708 -2.93 25.92 -4.15
CA ASN A 708 -2.83 25.11 -5.37
C ASN A 708 -4.17 24.44 -5.79
N ASN A 709 -5.32 24.96 -5.35
CA ASN A 709 -6.62 24.39 -5.67
C ASN A 709 -7.13 24.89 -7.04
N LYS A 710 -8.11 24.21 -7.62
CA LYS A 710 -8.68 24.57 -8.93
C LYS A 710 -10.20 24.51 -8.93
N VAL A 711 -10.84 25.63 -9.22
CA VAL A 711 -12.27 25.72 -9.54
C VAL A 711 -12.40 25.91 -11.05
N ALA A 712 -12.97 24.94 -11.75
CA ALA A 712 -13.12 25.04 -13.21
C ALA A 712 -14.17 26.10 -13.59
N GLU A 713 -15.28 26.15 -12.85
CA GLU A 713 -16.44 26.99 -13.11
C GLU A 713 -17.04 27.45 -11.77
N GLN A 714 -17.40 28.74 -11.67
CA GLN A 714 -18.18 29.26 -10.56
C GLN A 714 -19.68 29.10 -10.84
N ILE A 715 -20.49 28.98 -9.78
CA ILE A 715 -21.95 28.87 -9.90
C ILE A 715 -22.54 30.27 -10.09
N THR A 716 -23.48 30.41 -11.03
CA THR A 716 -24.25 31.65 -11.19
C THR A 716 -25.17 31.89 -10.00
N ASP A 717 -25.59 33.13 -9.81
CA ASP A 717 -26.65 33.52 -8.85
C ASP A 717 -26.33 33.28 -7.36
N ILE A 718 -25.10 32.88 -7.02
CA ILE A 718 -24.60 32.94 -5.64
C ILE A 718 -24.59 34.41 -5.18
N PRO A 719 -25.25 34.76 -4.07
CA PRO A 719 -25.16 36.09 -3.49
C PRO A 719 -23.72 36.43 -3.13
N THR A 720 -23.23 37.62 -3.50
CA THR A 720 -21.88 38.09 -3.12
C THR A 720 -21.98 39.20 -2.07
N LEU A 721 -21.16 39.13 -1.02
CA LEU A 721 -20.95 40.22 -0.05
C LEU A 721 -19.53 40.74 -0.17
N ASP A 722 -19.39 42.06 -0.30
CA ASP A 722 -18.10 42.75 -0.39
C ASP A 722 -17.10 42.27 0.66
N GLY A 723 -15.95 41.78 0.20
CA GLY A 723 -14.84 41.35 1.05
C GLY A 723 -15.05 40.04 1.82
N ARG A 724 -16.13 39.28 1.56
CA ARG A 724 -16.46 38.02 2.27
C ARG A 724 -16.59 36.78 1.40
N THR A 725 -16.46 36.94 0.08
CA THR A 725 -16.34 35.86 -0.89
C THR A 725 -14.92 35.86 -1.48
N ASP A 726 -14.47 34.69 -1.93
CA ASP A 726 -13.16 34.47 -2.54
C ASP A 726 -13.26 33.36 -3.59
N ASP A 727 -12.26 33.22 -4.48
CA ASP A 727 -12.29 32.22 -5.58
C ASP A 727 -12.48 30.77 -5.10
N TYR A 728 -12.23 30.48 -3.83
CA TYR A 728 -12.48 29.17 -3.20
C TYR A 728 -13.54 29.18 -2.08
N ILE A 729 -13.94 30.33 -1.55
CA ILE A 729 -14.68 30.42 -0.26
C ILE A 729 -15.93 31.29 -0.40
N GLY A 730 -17.09 30.74 -0.07
CA GLY A 730 -18.35 31.51 -0.01
C GLY A 730 -18.41 32.48 1.17
N TRP A 731 -17.94 32.06 2.36
CA TRP A 731 -17.94 32.90 3.57
C TRP A 731 -16.85 32.49 4.56
N TRP A 732 -16.23 33.46 5.25
CA TRP A 732 -15.39 33.22 6.44
C TRP A 732 -15.69 34.23 7.57
N ALA A 733 -15.29 33.86 8.78
CA ALA A 733 -15.40 34.70 9.97
C ALA A 733 -14.27 35.73 10.06
N GLY A 734 -14.62 36.93 10.54
CA GLY A 734 -13.65 37.93 10.98
C GLY A 734 -13.76 38.15 12.49
N TYR A 735 -12.85 38.95 13.05
CA TYR A 735 -12.95 39.43 14.43
C TYR A 735 -14.29 40.10 14.68
N TYR A 736 -14.81 39.91 15.91
CA TYR A 736 -16.09 40.44 16.36
C TYR A 736 -17.31 39.95 15.56
N GLY A 737 -17.18 38.85 14.81
CA GLY A 737 -18.25 38.30 13.99
C GLY A 737 -19.52 37.90 14.77
N PRO A 738 -20.70 37.81 14.11
CA PRO A 738 -21.98 37.70 14.80
C PRO A 738 -22.29 36.41 15.62
N THR A 739 -21.34 35.48 15.84
CA THR A 739 -21.61 34.12 16.37
C THR A 739 -21.26 33.83 17.84
N GLY A 740 -20.58 34.72 18.56
CA GLY A 740 -20.38 34.61 20.02
C GLY A 740 -18.95 34.79 20.49
N LYS A 741 -18.02 34.89 19.54
CA LYS A 741 -16.58 34.75 19.73
C LYS A 741 -15.87 35.90 19.02
N ALA A 742 -15.05 36.65 19.76
CA ALA A 742 -14.42 37.87 19.25
C ALA A 742 -13.25 37.60 18.30
N PHE A 743 -12.65 36.41 18.33
CA PHE A 743 -11.40 36.10 17.62
C PHE A 743 -11.58 35.01 16.56
N THR A 744 -10.56 34.80 15.73
CA THR A 744 -10.59 33.89 14.58
C THR A 744 -9.18 33.36 14.24
N PRO A 745 -9.01 32.06 13.97
CA PRO A 745 -7.86 31.50 13.25
C PRO A 745 -7.60 32.20 11.91
N LYS A 746 -6.37 32.20 11.44
CA LYS A 746 -6.00 32.86 10.17
C LYS A 746 -6.40 32.01 8.96
N VAL A 747 -7.17 32.58 8.04
CA VAL A 747 -7.41 31.99 6.71
C VAL A 747 -6.35 32.51 5.74
N VAL A 748 -5.68 31.61 5.03
CA VAL A 748 -4.69 31.92 3.99
C VAL A 748 -5.10 31.21 2.71
N VAL A 749 -5.10 31.94 1.59
CA VAL A 749 -5.38 31.39 0.25
C VAL A 749 -4.23 31.74 -0.68
N ASP A 750 -3.58 30.73 -1.26
CA ASP A 750 -2.44 30.87 -2.18
C ASP A 750 -1.38 31.87 -1.66
N GLY A 751 -1.05 31.74 -0.36
CA GLY A 751 -0.10 32.59 0.36
C GLY A 751 -0.63 33.95 0.84
N VAL A 752 -1.86 34.33 0.47
CA VAL A 752 -2.49 35.60 0.86
C VAL A 752 -3.43 35.39 2.05
N ALA A 753 -3.09 35.99 3.20
CA ALA A 753 -3.96 36.01 4.37
C ALA A 753 -5.22 36.84 4.11
N LYS A 754 -6.40 36.30 4.46
CA LYS A 754 -7.68 37.02 4.38
C LYS A 754 -7.84 37.96 5.57
N ASP A 755 -8.56 39.05 5.33
CA ASP A 755 -8.70 40.14 6.30
C ASP A 755 -9.52 39.71 7.52
N CYS A 756 -8.89 39.67 8.69
CA CYS A 756 -9.57 39.40 9.96
C CYS A 756 -10.50 40.56 10.38
N TRP A 757 -10.31 41.78 9.87
CA TRP A 757 -11.14 42.95 10.19
C TRP A 757 -12.40 43.07 9.33
N VAL A 758 -12.69 42.07 8.48
CA VAL A 758 -13.80 42.09 7.51
C VAL A 758 -15.18 42.41 8.13
N TYR A 759 -15.47 42.01 9.36
CA TYR A 759 -16.71 42.41 10.06
C TYR A 759 -16.70 43.87 10.50
N VAL A 760 -15.61 44.31 11.13
CA VAL A 760 -15.40 45.69 11.60
C VAL A 760 -15.50 46.68 10.43
N LYS A 761 -14.87 46.36 9.30
CA LYS A 761 -14.97 47.15 8.06
C LYS A 761 -16.36 47.14 7.44
N TYR A 762 -17.08 46.02 7.48
CA TYR A 762 -18.48 45.96 7.04
C TYR A 762 -19.38 46.87 7.89
N VAL A 763 -19.30 46.77 9.23
CA VAL A 763 -20.07 47.61 10.16
C VAL A 763 -19.80 49.09 9.90
N TYR A 764 -18.53 49.49 9.83
CA TYR A 764 -18.13 50.86 9.48
C TYR A 764 -18.73 51.32 8.14
N LYS A 765 -18.65 50.48 7.10
CA LYS A 765 -19.19 50.78 5.76
C LYS A 765 -20.71 50.92 5.76
N GLN A 766 -21.47 50.14 6.53
CA GLN A 766 -22.93 50.32 6.62
C GLN A 766 -23.27 51.65 7.31
N LEU A 767 -22.61 51.95 8.44
CA LEU A 767 -22.81 53.19 9.19
C LEU A 767 -22.50 54.43 8.33
N THR A 768 -21.35 54.49 7.66
CA THR A 768 -20.97 55.66 6.83
C THR A 768 -21.85 55.82 5.58
N ASN A 769 -22.42 54.75 5.06
CA ASN A 769 -23.36 54.80 3.92
C ASN A 769 -24.81 55.06 4.32
N GLY A 770 -25.09 55.27 5.61
CA GLY A 770 -26.44 55.52 6.11
C GLY A 770 -27.39 54.33 5.96
N LYS A 771 -26.86 53.12 6.15
CA LYS A 771 -27.62 51.88 6.10
C LYS A 771 -28.01 51.46 7.51
N ASP A 772 -29.29 51.15 7.70
CA ASP A 772 -29.79 50.56 8.94
C ASP A 772 -29.03 49.26 9.24
N ILE A 773 -28.46 49.15 10.44
CA ILE A 773 -27.68 47.98 10.87
C ILE A 773 -28.03 47.59 12.31
N THR A 774 -27.95 46.29 12.61
CA THR A 774 -28.01 45.78 13.97
C THR A 774 -26.64 45.27 14.39
N ILE A 775 -26.15 45.73 15.53
CA ILE A 775 -24.94 45.22 16.18
C ILE A 775 -25.38 44.11 17.11
N TYR A 776 -25.15 42.87 16.70
CA TYR A 776 -25.55 41.67 17.46
C TYR A 776 -24.57 41.36 18.60
N GLN A 777 -23.30 41.75 18.45
CA GLN A 777 -22.19 41.36 19.33
C GLN A 777 -21.22 42.51 19.56
N ASN A 778 -20.34 42.37 20.56
CA ASN A 778 -19.30 43.36 20.83
C ASN A 778 -18.49 43.60 19.56
N CYS A 779 -18.30 44.86 19.18
CA CYS A 779 -17.58 45.24 17.97
C CYS A 779 -16.75 46.49 18.25
N ASP A 780 -15.44 46.44 17.96
CA ASP A 780 -14.54 47.55 18.22
C ASP A 780 -13.97 48.12 16.91
N LEU A 781 -14.49 49.29 16.52
CA LEU A 781 -14.05 50.00 15.32
C LEU A 781 -12.71 50.73 15.52
N THR A 782 -12.15 50.75 16.73
CA THR A 782 -10.90 51.46 17.05
C THR A 782 -9.65 50.59 16.87
N GLN A 783 -9.80 49.27 16.84
CA GLN A 783 -8.68 48.33 16.67
C GLN A 783 -8.21 48.22 15.21
N CYS A 784 -9.08 48.42 14.23
CA CYS A 784 -8.71 48.46 12.82
C CYS A 784 -8.34 49.88 12.40
N SER A 785 -7.14 50.06 11.85
CA SER A 785 -6.62 51.38 11.44
C SER A 785 -7.45 52.07 10.37
N GLU A 786 -8.17 51.33 9.53
CA GLU A 786 -9.05 51.84 8.47
C GLU A 786 -10.39 52.37 9.00
N THR A 787 -10.85 51.90 10.17
CA THR A 787 -12.13 52.31 10.78
C THR A 787 -11.95 53.21 12.00
N LYS A 788 -10.71 53.36 12.50
CA LYS A 788 -10.39 54.19 13.66
C LYS A 788 -10.55 55.69 13.35
N GLY A 789 -11.40 56.36 14.12
CA GLY A 789 -11.53 57.81 14.11
C GLY A 789 -12.94 58.31 14.41
N THR A 790 -13.21 59.55 14.02
CA THR A 790 -14.55 60.15 14.07
C THR A 790 -15.39 59.70 12.87
N ILE A 791 -16.57 59.16 13.14
CA ILE A 791 -17.53 58.67 12.15
C ILE A 791 -18.65 59.70 11.97
N ASN A 792 -18.97 60.02 10.72
CA ASN A 792 -20.17 60.75 10.35
C ASN A 792 -21.19 59.74 9.82
N ILE A 793 -22.38 59.69 10.42
CA ILE A 793 -23.45 58.75 10.02
C ILE A 793 -24.58 59.58 9.41
N PRO A 794 -25.05 59.31 8.18
CA PRO A 794 -26.14 60.07 7.58
C PRO A 794 -27.38 60.14 8.48
N SER A 795 -27.95 61.34 8.65
CA SER A 795 -29.10 61.55 9.54
C SER A 795 -30.30 60.70 9.13
N GLY A 796 -31.04 60.19 10.12
CA GLY A 796 -32.16 59.28 9.94
C GLY A 796 -31.80 57.79 9.90
N THR A 797 -30.52 57.43 9.79
CA THR A 797 -30.05 56.04 9.88
C THR A 797 -30.43 55.41 11.22
N THR A 798 -30.87 54.15 11.20
CA THR A 798 -31.19 53.38 12.41
C THR A 798 -30.04 52.47 12.81
N LEU A 799 -29.40 52.77 13.94
CA LEU A 799 -28.40 51.91 14.57
C LEU A 799 -29.06 51.16 15.73
N THR A 800 -29.23 49.86 15.57
CA THR A 800 -29.75 49.00 16.65
C THR A 800 -28.55 48.33 17.34
N VAL A 801 -28.37 48.52 18.64
CA VAL A 801 -27.30 47.88 19.41
C VAL A 801 -27.91 46.87 20.37
N GLY A 802 -27.71 45.58 20.07
CA GLY A 802 -28.35 44.48 20.77
C GLY A 802 -29.80 44.24 20.37
N TYR A 803 -30.38 43.19 20.93
CA TYR A 803 -31.77 42.78 20.66
C TYR A 803 -32.36 42.00 21.84
N THR A 804 -33.67 41.78 21.76
CA THR A 804 -34.43 41.03 22.77
C THR A 804 -35.19 39.91 22.07
N TYR A 805 -35.07 38.68 22.55
CA TYR A 805 -35.79 37.52 22.03
C TYR A 805 -36.40 36.69 23.17
N LYS A 806 -37.24 35.70 22.84
CA LYS A 806 -37.73 34.73 23.84
C LYS A 806 -37.02 33.39 23.68
N ASP A 807 -36.54 32.83 24.79
CA ASP A 807 -35.97 31.49 24.79
C ASP A 807 -37.06 30.41 24.57
N ASN A 808 -36.64 29.14 24.45
CA ASN A 808 -37.54 27.99 24.26
C ASN A 808 -38.48 27.74 25.46
N LYS A 809 -38.35 28.51 26.56
CA LYS A 809 -39.22 28.48 27.75
C LYS A 809 -40.11 29.73 27.83
N GLY A 810 -40.03 30.64 26.85
CA GLY A 810 -40.79 31.89 26.78
C GLY A 810 -40.19 33.05 27.58
N ASN A 811 -39.01 32.88 28.20
CA ASN A 811 -38.34 33.93 28.97
C ASN A 811 -37.75 34.99 28.03
N GLU A 812 -37.86 36.26 28.41
CA GLU A 812 -37.22 37.35 27.69
C GLU A 812 -35.70 37.35 27.94
N VAL A 813 -34.92 37.12 26.88
CA VAL A 813 -33.45 37.19 26.88
C VAL A 813 -33.02 38.45 26.14
N LYS A 814 -32.18 39.26 26.80
CA LYS A 814 -31.61 40.49 26.25
C LYS A 814 -30.15 40.24 25.88
N VAL A 815 -29.80 40.55 24.64
CA VAL A 815 -28.41 40.56 24.15
C VAL A 815 -27.98 42.01 24.10
N SER A 816 -27.08 42.40 25.01
CA SER A 816 -26.61 43.77 25.22
C SER A 816 -25.11 43.88 24.87
N PRO A 817 -24.75 43.98 23.59
CA PRO A 817 -23.37 44.15 23.15
C PRO A 817 -22.91 45.61 23.29
N THR A 818 -21.59 45.78 23.19
CA THR A 818 -20.92 47.08 23.17
C THR A 818 -20.35 47.37 21.78
N LEU A 819 -20.71 48.52 21.19
CA LEU A 819 -20.04 49.08 20.02
C LEU A 819 -18.99 50.12 20.48
N THR A 820 -17.70 49.82 20.34
CA THR A 820 -16.62 50.76 20.62
C THR A 820 -16.28 51.56 19.37
N VAL A 821 -16.24 52.88 19.49
CA VAL A 821 -15.95 53.83 18.39
C VAL A 821 -14.93 54.87 18.83
N GLY A 822 -14.25 55.53 17.89
CA GLY A 822 -13.41 56.68 18.23
C GLY A 822 -14.28 57.87 18.66
N GLN A 823 -15.20 58.27 17.78
CA GLN A 823 -16.25 59.25 18.04
C GLN A 823 -17.36 59.07 16.99
N ILE A 824 -18.62 59.42 17.31
CA ILE A 824 -19.66 59.68 16.31
C ILE A 824 -19.96 61.18 16.37
N ALA A 825 -19.68 61.92 15.29
CA ALA A 825 -19.75 63.39 15.30
C ALA A 825 -21.18 63.92 15.49
N ASN A 826 -22.15 63.23 14.91
CA ASN A 826 -23.56 63.62 14.87
C ASN A 826 -24.47 62.57 15.53
N ILE A 827 -24.05 62.06 16.68
CA ILE A 827 -24.76 61.04 17.46
C ILE A 827 -26.18 61.48 17.91
N ASP A 828 -26.47 62.78 17.92
CA ASP A 828 -27.81 63.34 18.14
C ASP A 828 -28.76 63.26 16.93
N GLU A 829 -28.23 63.03 15.72
CA GLU A 829 -28.98 63.11 14.46
C GLU A 829 -29.41 61.74 13.90
N ILE A 830 -29.15 60.67 14.66
CA ILE A 830 -29.35 59.26 14.26
C ILE A 830 -30.27 58.53 15.23
N ASN A 831 -30.97 57.51 14.72
CA ASN A 831 -31.93 56.74 15.50
C ASN A 831 -31.24 55.54 16.17
N ILE A 832 -30.87 55.68 17.45
CA ILE A 832 -30.23 54.59 18.22
C ILE A 832 -31.29 53.82 19.00
N THR A 833 -31.30 52.49 18.90
CA THR A 833 -32.24 51.62 19.61
C THR A 833 -31.57 50.34 20.12
N GLY A 834 -32.28 49.53 20.91
CA GLY A 834 -31.77 48.27 21.47
C GLY A 834 -31.23 48.40 22.91
N PRO A 835 -30.94 47.26 23.58
CA PRO A 835 -30.53 47.20 24.99
C PRO A 835 -29.00 47.23 25.21
N GLY A 836 -28.18 47.38 24.16
CA GLY A 836 -26.72 47.47 24.24
C GLY A 836 -26.20 48.89 24.47
N SER A 837 -24.88 49.07 24.34
CA SER A 837 -24.19 50.35 24.59
C SER A 837 -23.25 50.75 23.45
N ILE A 838 -22.99 52.06 23.36
CA ILE A 838 -21.93 52.63 22.51
C ILE A 838 -20.93 53.32 23.44
N VAL A 839 -19.64 53.06 23.26
CA VAL A 839 -18.56 53.60 24.10
C VAL A 839 -17.43 54.20 23.26
N ASP A 840 -16.65 55.12 23.85
CA ASP A 840 -15.41 55.60 23.25
C ASP A 840 -14.23 54.63 23.46
N GLU A 841 -13.06 54.93 22.89
CA GLU A 841 -11.84 54.11 23.03
C GLU A 841 -11.31 53.99 24.49
N ASN A 842 -11.83 54.79 25.43
CA ASN A 842 -11.51 54.73 26.86
C ASN A 842 -12.60 54.01 27.68
N GLY A 843 -13.67 53.53 27.04
CA GLY A 843 -14.80 52.87 27.69
C GLY A 843 -15.85 53.82 28.28
N ASN A 844 -15.81 55.12 27.98
CA ASN A 844 -16.84 56.06 28.42
C ASN A 844 -18.13 55.85 27.61
N THR A 845 -19.27 55.73 28.29
CA THR A 845 -20.58 55.55 27.65
C THR A 845 -21.00 56.78 26.84
N LEU A 846 -21.13 56.60 25.53
CA LEU A 846 -21.73 57.56 24.60
C LEU A 846 -23.26 57.34 24.45
N TYR A 847 -23.70 56.08 24.59
CA TYR A 847 -25.11 55.68 24.62
C TYR A 847 -25.30 54.41 25.49
N PRO A 848 -26.37 54.30 26.31
CA PRO A 848 -27.41 55.29 26.57
C PRO A 848 -26.83 56.53 27.26
N ARG A 849 -27.41 57.70 26.99
CA ARG A 849 -27.04 58.94 27.67
C ARG A 849 -27.72 59.00 29.04
N ASN A 850 -26.98 59.50 30.04
CA ASN A 850 -27.52 59.86 31.36
C ASN A 850 -28.28 61.20 31.31
#